data_AF-A0A9P8J6M6-F1
#
_entry.id   AF-A0A9P8J6M6-F1
#
_cell.length_a   1.000
_cell.length_b   1.000
_cell.length_c   1.000
_cell.angle_alpha   90.00
_cell.angle_beta   90.00
_cell.angle_gamma   90.00
#
_symmetry.space_group_name_H-M   'P 1'
#
loop_
_entity.id
_entity.type
_entity.pdbx_description
1 polymer ?
#
loop_
_entity_poly.entity_id
_entity_poly.type
_entity_poly.pdbx_seq_one_letter_code
_entity_poly.pdbx_strand_id
1 'polypeptide(L)'
;MAATHRPEFATLRKISMNNNKRRPNQAREKEAYLWPFINQEDLVQAHNLLVFLNSRGRHLPDKFAFGDQHQASIGKPCDTREVDKYKMSLHGQRSPKTYGSLVLRDTGDKVQQQLRLEPAAGLQVLEVQERILDFLVKCCRLILHDMDLTQLNLVETKPAPPQIKPTLPVHTITAMAELAPYRLPQKLDLKRLKVLISARREEAEEHAWALREDPGYFAQTMREWSEHSPFMVPDKFKKVHIMVGEPAFWDKVATSMIFHAYSSLIYFATVEDAVNMAQRNLDNCRHKIELSSSLPPEVEKWFQRLDCLVQVVAEEPLRDLTLGFPASPPMRYGYERSGSDSNPTFDTLKIKMGRLSAGWRVQVLFRTLLSPEQQKKHGLNNTVEEIQRMLDEHSKDSDLISSWVASRFSDLALLSEARRQLGLFQPWCTAWRTKSFIEEDTPYFFSMVECVHEFTSCAVLDAADPAFYAYPSDKRRTRETIAQMRLAEKRLDKFWATVDNHCEVHTSYSVLHLLMDFFSDWNRKIHRTKRWVEPKESDCSPNQQPEDDKDEEIGLPLHVFDPNARCVHPKKSELLGGIPPQKSKAKTRPDGHTPSPMQETRRDSATSTDDKNETEVKKIKVNKRAFKVFSTMFHVPSATEQQNTGEVAWTEFLYSMKTIGFSVEKLYGSSWQFTPDTIDLQRSIQFHEPHPRAKMWYWLSKSYGRRLHRAYGWTGETFDLENTEKGLTQPVAAAPSNDDGLNKNIWSGHSPLGNILNIVLDIMLDENLPAFFYRNSPDGIAHHKGIFFSIRGSDPSPAYSLRHGDPATSRNCYAAGLFDCYNPEVLYGEVLIKPEWTHPSLSQEEIRLNGGVPPPPTPILPTQFTVQLYNPDLQVIVTQKPGSWGGSASYEFSLPQLVFRTPSASTLDRTQDDPGASLVTPKLNFVWRKESKLSKDLTAYMTGKSTDEVVKKKHRDPDIIVGLFRALRELTVYEPNLYRVELEDPKGLELVLLLSAAVIKDLYFSSDINQIFNVSDPCRLASLPTAASPSPLIASADRRKSLPRLRTSPSGAATTQSPPLAGVGTASAPDPRTQWELDAETARLRAQVEAEEREMKRQEAARRREREKADEAETRRLRKMVEEEEREARRRQEEVDRETERLRKQYRLQPPSPVNNQHRHSAPSLPIQQQAGPSRPVPVAPNYGSNGVIMSGGNPHVPPAAGPPKMKKKSFWGLRSNSDQGNSSNNKLSKKSSAVW
;
A
#
# COMPACT_ATOMS: atom_id res chain seq x y z
N MET A 1 -9.07 30.22 7.64
CA MET A 1 -8.15 29.09 7.38
C MET A 1 -8.01 28.93 5.88
N ALA A 2 -6.81 28.61 5.39
CA ALA A 2 -6.60 28.27 3.97
C ALA A 2 -6.93 26.79 3.71
N ALA A 3 -7.24 26.43 2.47
CA ALA A 3 -7.50 25.03 2.12
C ALA A 3 -6.21 24.19 2.04
N THR A 4 -5.12 24.77 1.52
CA THR A 4 -3.90 24.03 1.15
C THR A 4 -2.71 24.32 2.04
N HIS A 5 -1.79 23.37 2.13
CA HIS A 5 -0.44 23.53 2.69
C HIS A 5 0.25 24.75 2.07
N ARG A 6 1.02 25.47 2.89
CA ARG A 6 1.83 26.66 2.53
C ARG A 6 1.14 27.52 1.44
N PRO A 7 -0.02 28.13 1.76
CA PRO A 7 -0.91 28.76 0.78
C PRO A 7 -0.28 29.94 0.02
N GLU A 8 0.84 30.49 0.51
CA GLU A 8 1.65 31.49 -0.16
C GLU A 8 2.39 30.94 -1.40
N PHE A 9 2.67 29.64 -1.48
CA PHE A 9 3.14 29.01 -2.73
C PHE A 9 1.98 28.65 -3.67
N ALA A 10 0.78 28.39 -3.13
CA ALA A 10 -0.43 28.18 -3.93
C ALA A 10 -0.90 29.45 -4.68
N THR A 11 -0.46 30.66 -4.29
CA THR A 11 -0.66 31.89 -5.09
C THR A 11 0.33 31.99 -6.24
N LEU A 12 1.60 31.59 -6.08
CA LEU A 12 2.60 31.55 -7.17
C LEU A 12 2.12 30.69 -8.36
N ARG A 13 1.49 29.54 -8.08
CA ARG A 13 0.89 28.66 -9.10
C ARG A 13 -0.22 29.35 -9.92
N LYS A 14 -0.83 30.42 -9.39
CA LYS A 14 -1.97 31.16 -9.98
C LYS A 14 -1.55 32.48 -10.64
N ILE A 15 -0.68 33.25 -9.99
CA ILE A 15 -0.19 34.57 -10.42
C ILE A 15 0.46 34.49 -11.81
N SER A 16 0.52 35.61 -12.54
CA SER A 16 1.23 35.71 -13.81
C SER A 16 2.40 36.67 -13.69
N MET A 17 3.62 36.17 -13.91
CA MET A 17 4.82 37.01 -13.98
C MET A 17 4.70 38.12 -15.06
N ASN A 18 3.84 37.93 -16.07
CA ASN A 18 3.58 38.90 -17.15
C ASN A 18 2.19 39.57 -17.08
N ASN A 19 1.49 39.65 -15.94
CA ASN A 19 0.17 40.31 -15.93
C ASN A 19 -0.24 40.98 -14.60
N ASN A 20 0.15 42.25 -14.43
CA ASN A 20 -0.23 43.15 -13.32
C ASN A 20 -1.73 43.56 -13.31
N LYS A 21 -2.62 42.81 -13.99
CA LYS A 21 -4.01 43.20 -14.28
C LYS A 21 -5.09 42.49 -13.47
N ARG A 22 -4.73 41.56 -12.57
CA ARG A 22 -5.61 41.11 -11.48
C ARG A 22 -4.95 41.43 -10.16
N ARG A 23 -5.37 42.51 -9.49
CA ARG A 23 -5.03 42.76 -8.09
C ARG A 23 -5.58 41.60 -7.25
N PRO A 24 -4.75 40.85 -6.51
CA PRO A 24 -5.25 39.86 -5.57
C PRO A 24 -6.05 40.54 -4.45
N ASN A 25 -6.85 39.76 -3.73
CA ASN A 25 -7.49 40.26 -2.51
C ASN A 25 -6.43 40.33 -1.40
N GLN A 26 -5.77 41.48 -1.29
CA GLN A 26 -4.54 41.69 -0.50
C GLN A 26 -4.63 41.20 0.94
N ALA A 27 -5.80 41.26 1.57
CA ALA A 27 -6.01 40.72 2.92
C ALA A 27 -5.76 39.21 3.00
N ARG A 28 -6.28 38.43 2.04
CA ARG A 28 -6.06 36.96 1.97
C ARG A 28 -4.62 36.60 1.62
N GLU A 29 -3.91 37.45 0.90
CA GLU A 29 -2.47 37.26 0.68
C GLU A 29 -1.66 37.58 1.94
N LYS A 30 -1.95 38.68 2.66
CA LYS A 30 -1.30 38.97 3.96
C LYS A 30 -1.48 37.78 4.91
N GLU A 31 -2.68 37.23 5.00
CA GLU A 31 -2.94 36.03 5.81
C GLU A 31 -2.10 34.83 5.38
N ALA A 32 -1.98 34.54 4.07
CA ALA A 32 -1.18 33.41 3.61
C ALA A 32 0.30 33.48 4.07
N TYR A 33 0.90 34.67 4.10
CA TYR A 33 2.27 34.87 4.59
C TYR A 33 2.38 35.02 6.12
N LEU A 34 1.30 35.37 6.84
CA LEU A 34 1.32 35.60 8.29
C LEU A 34 1.44 34.29 9.10
N TRP A 35 0.71 33.25 8.69
CA TRP A 35 0.50 32.01 9.47
C TRP A 35 0.24 30.80 8.53
N PRO A 36 1.18 30.45 7.63
CA PRO A 36 0.93 29.51 6.53
C PRO A 36 0.50 28.10 6.97
N PHE A 37 0.86 27.71 8.21
CA PHE A 37 0.50 26.46 8.88
C PHE A 37 -0.95 26.42 9.45
N ILE A 38 -1.74 27.50 9.35
CA ILE A 38 -3.18 27.45 9.67
C ILE A 38 -3.97 27.20 8.39
N ASN A 39 -3.87 25.94 7.93
CA ASN A 39 -4.51 25.41 6.73
C ASN A 39 -5.19 24.04 6.98
N GLN A 40 -6.09 23.63 6.10
CA GLN A 40 -6.87 22.40 6.24
C GLN A 40 -6.05 21.12 5.91
N GLU A 41 -5.24 21.16 4.85
CA GLU A 41 -4.36 20.07 4.40
C GLU A 41 -3.50 19.50 5.54
N ASP A 42 -2.87 20.37 6.33
CA ASP A 42 -2.00 19.97 7.44
C ASP A 42 -2.77 19.60 8.71
N LEU A 43 -3.79 20.39 9.09
CA LEU A 43 -4.46 20.23 10.39
C LEU A 43 -5.46 19.08 10.43
N VAL A 44 -5.84 18.53 9.26
CA VAL A 44 -6.62 17.30 9.13
C VAL A 44 -5.74 16.04 9.25
N GLN A 45 -4.41 16.14 9.10
CA GLN A 45 -3.52 15.02 9.39
C GLN A 45 -3.67 14.57 10.86
N ALA A 46 -3.71 13.24 11.08
CA ALA A 46 -4.28 12.59 12.27
C ALA A 46 -3.78 13.01 13.67
N HIS A 47 -2.70 13.79 13.76
CA HIS A 47 -2.10 14.21 15.03
C HIS A 47 -1.69 15.70 15.06
N ASN A 48 -1.70 16.44 13.94
CA ASN A 48 -1.12 17.79 13.88
C ASN A 48 -1.87 18.78 14.78
N LEU A 49 -3.21 18.79 14.72
CA LEU A 49 -4.04 19.63 15.61
C LEU A 49 -3.86 19.26 17.09
N LEU A 50 -3.72 17.97 17.42
CA LEU A 50 -3.53 17.49 18.80
C LEU A 50 -2.15 17.86 19.35
N VAL A 51 -1.10 17.73 18.53
CA VAL A 51 0.26 18.21 18.84
C VAL A 51 0.25 19.73 19.03
N PHE A 52 -0.47 20.48 18.19
CA PHE A 52 -0.56 21.94 18.26
C PHE A 52 -1.27 22.42 19.53
N LEU A 53 -2.41 21.81 19.87
CA LEU A 53 -3.14 22.04 21.12
C LEU A 53 -2.29 21.73 22.35
N ASN A 54 -1.65 20.55 22.39
CA ASN A 54 -0.78 20.16 23.51
C ASN A 54 0.48 21.04 23.62
N SER A 55 1.05 21.48 22.49
CA SER A 55 2.20 22.36 22.45
C SER A 55 1.87 23.75 23.00
N ARG A 56 0.91 24.45 22.38
CA ARG A 56 0.54 25.83 22.73
C ARG A 56 -0.22 25.93 24.07
N GLY A 57 -0.97 24.90 24.45
CA GLY A 57 -1.69 24.85 25.73
C GLY A 57 -0.82 24.54 26.96
N ARG A 58 0.43 24.07 26.78
CA ARG A 58 1.34 23.70 27.88
C ARG A 58 2.51 24.65 28.10
N HIS A 59 2.76 25.58 27.19
CA HIS A 59 3.94 26.46 27.21
C HIS A 59 3.54 27.92 26.99
N LEU A 60 4.21 28.84 27.68
CA LEU A 60 3.96 30.28 27.54
C LEU A 60 4.37 30.80 26.15
N PRO A 61 3.74 31.88 25.64
CA PRO A 61 4.06 32.46 24.33
C PRO A 61 5.54 32.88 24.17
N ASP A 62 6.26 33.14 25.27
CA ASP A 62 7.70 33.42 25.28
C ASP A 62 8.56 32.30 24.65
N LYS A 63 8.07 31.05 24.65
CA LYS A 63 8.75 29.90 24.04
C LYS A 63 8.57 29.80 22.54
N PHE A 64 7.59 30.50 21.96
CA PHE A 64 7.29 30.46 20.54
C PHE A 64 7.73 31.70 19.78
N ALA A 65 7.95 32.84 20.46
CA ALA A 65 8.15 34.15 19.85
C ALA A 65 9.10 34.18 18.63
N PHE A 66 10.32 33.63 18.74
CA PHE A 66 11.27 33.57 17.62
C PHE A 66 10.87 32.59 16.51
N GLY A 67 10.16 31.50 16.85
CA GLY A 67 9.64 30.55 15.87
C GLY A 67 8.45 31.12 15.08
N ASP A 68 7.54 31.79 15.78
CA ASP A 68 6.42 32.53 15.18
C ASP A 68 6.93 33.63 14.23
N GLN A 69 7.97 34.37 14.64
CA GLN A 69 8.66 35.35 13.80
C GLN A 69 9.27 34.72 12.54
N HIS A 70 9.92 33.55 12.67
CA HIS A 70 10.61 32.90 11.56
C HIS A 70 9.66 32.27 10.54
N GLN A 71 8.49 31.79 10.98
CA GLN A 71 7.46 31.25 10.10
C GLN A 71 6.68 32.34 9.35
N ALA A 72 6.45 33.50 9.99
CA ALA A 72 5.67 34.59 9.43
C ALA A 72 6.46 35.36 8.35
N SER A 73 6.28 34.96 7.09
CA SER A 73 7.06 35.41 5.93
C SER A 73 6.55 36.74 5.32
N ILE A 74 6.17 37.70 6.16
CA ILE A 74 5.80 39.06 5.72
C ILE A 74 7.07 39.89 5.53
N GLY A 75 7.17 40.60 4.40
CA GLY A 75 8.31 41.48 4.10
C GLY A 75 8.50 42.60 5.13
N LYS A 76 9.75 43.08 5.24
CA LYS A 76 10.18 44.05 6.26
C LYS A 76 9.22 45.25 6.35
N PRO A 77 8.63 45.54 7.53
CA PRO A 77 7.70 46.66 7.70
C PRO A 77 8.28 48.03 7.35
N CYS A 78 7.39 49.00 7.14
CA CYS A 78 7.74 50.35 6.69
C CYS A 78 8.56 51.14 7.74
N ASP A 79 9.27 52.17 7.28
CA ASP A 79 10.27 52.97 8.01
C ASP A 79 9.66 53.86 9.12
N THR A 80 9.48 53.32 10.33
CA THR A 80 8.84 54.00 11.48
C THR A 80 9.84 54.66 12.43
N ARG A 81 10.55 55.69 11.94
CA ARG A 81 11.72 56.35 12.58
C ARG A 81 11.56 56.78 14.05
N GLU A 82 10.34 57.07 14.50
CA GLU A 82 10.08 57.45 15.90
C GLU A 82 10.13 56.26 16.88
N VAL A 83 9.91 55.04 16.38
CA VAL A 83 9.80 53.79 17.16
C VAL A 83 11.15 53.08 17.25
N ASP A 84 12.07 53.33 16.32
CA ASP A 84 13.38 52.66 16.20
C ASP A 84 14.31 52.88 17.41
N LYS A 85 14.03 53.87 18.27
CA LYS A 85 14.70 54.06 19.57
C LYS A 85 14.30 53.00 20.62
N TYR A 86 13.28 52.20 20.37
CA TYR A 86 12.81 51.12 21.23
C TYR A 86 13.07 49.73 20.62
N LYS A 87 13.05 48.71 21.48
CA LYS A 87 12.91 47.29 21.13
C LYS A 87 11.83 46.65 22.00
N MET A 88 11.19 45.59 21.50
CA MET A 88 10.11 44.87 22.20
C MET A 88 10.62 43.66 22.99
N SER A 89 10.21 43.55 24.25
CA SER A 89 10.52 42.43 25.14
C SER A 89 9.44 41.35 25.10
N LEU A 90 9.76 40.22 24.46
CA LEU A 90 8.92 39.01 24.44
C LEU A 90 9.60 37.83 25.15
N HIS A 91 10.89 37.62 24.92
CA HIS A 91 11.63 36.50 25.52
C HIS A 91 11.73 36.62 27.05
N GLY A 92 11.54 35.51 27.76
CA GLY A 92 11.63 35.44 29.23
C GLY A 92 10.48 36.13 29.98
N GLN A 93 9.61 36.88 29.30
CA GLN A 93 8.49 37.57 29.92
C GLN A 93 7.37 36.57 30.26
N ARG A 94 7.09 36.40 31.56
CA ARG A 94 6.07 35.46 32.07
C ARG A 94 4.77 36.12 32.55
N SER A 95 4.69 37.45 32.51
CA SER A 95 3.52 38.22 32.98
C SER A 95 2.81 38.89 31.82
N PRO A 96 1.47 38.83 31.73
CA PRO A 96 0.70 39.63 30.77
C PRO A 96 0.94 41.15 30.87
N LYS A 97 1.45 41.64 32.02
CA LYS A 97 1.81 43.05 32.20
C LYS A 97 3.17 43.44 31.58
N THR A 98 4.03 42.47 31.23
CA THR A 98 5.39 42.74 30.74
C THR A 98 5.65 42.14 29.35
N TYR A 99 4.86 41.16 28.91
CA TYR A 99 4.89 40.61 27.57
C TYR A 99 4.54 41.68 26.53
N GLY A 100 5.43 41.95 25.58
CA GLY A 100 5.24 42.99 24.56
C GLY A 100 5.68 44.39 24.97
N SER A 101 6.28 44.55 26.15
CA SER A 101 6.77 45.86 26.63
C SER A 101 7.85 46.45 25.70
N LEU A 102 7.70 47.73 25.34
CA LEU A 102 8.71 48.50 24.63
C LEU A 102 9.73 49.07 25.63
N VAL A 103 11.01 48.88 25.34
CA VAL A 103 12.13 49.33 26.16
C VAL A 103 13.14 50.06 25.27
N LEU A 104 13.78 51.12 25.74
CA LEU A 104 14.81 51.82 24.95
C LEU A 104 15.94 50.86 24.55
N ARG A 105 16.48 51.06 23.34
CA ARG A 105 17.44 50.14 22.68
C ARG A 105 18.63 49.78 23.57
N ASP A 106 19.16 50.76 24.30
CA ASP A 106 20.40 50.65 25.09
C ASP A 106 20.17 50.34 26.59
N THR A 107 18.92 50.07 27.00
CA THR A 107 18.56 49.80 28.40
C THR A 107 18.81 48.33 28.78
N GLY A 108 19.37 48.08 29.97
CA GLY A 108 19.71 46.73 30.44
C GLY A 108 21.04 46.22 29.85
N ASP A 109 21.44 45.01 30.22
CA ASP A 109 22.70 44.42 29.75
C ASP A 109 22.70 44.07 28.25
N LYS A 110 23.90 43.83 27.69
CA LYS A 110 24.08 43.48 26.27
C LYS A 110 23.28 42.25 25.85
N VAL A 111 23.03 41.30 26.75
CA VAL A 111 22.19 40.13 26.46
C VAL A 111 20.77 40.61 26.21
N GLN A 112 20.16 41.31 27.18
CA GLN A 112 18.80 41.81 27.09
C GLN A 112 18.56 42.71 25.88
N GLN A 113 19.55 43.52 25.48
CA GLN A 113 19.49 44.34 24.26
C GLN A 113 19.42 43.48 22.98
N GLN A 114 20.03 42.28 22.99
CA GLN A 114 19.98 41.29 21.90
C GLN A 114 18.72 40.41 21.98
N LEU A 115 18.21 40.10 23.17
CA LEU A 115 16.98 39.30 23.40
C LEU A 115 15.71 39.96 22.84
N ARG A 116 15.71 41.30 22.74
CA ARG A 116 14.54 42.08 22.32
C ARG A 116 14.47 42.24 20.80
N LEU A 117 13.27 42.02 20.26
CA LEU A 117 12.97 42.16 18.84
C LEU A 117 12.83 43.64 18.44
N GLU A 118 13.04 43.92 17.15
CA GLU A 118 12.63 45.21 16.58
C GLU A 118 11.10 45.37 16.70
N PRO A 119 10.55 46.55 17.06
CA PRO A 119 9.14 46.70 17.47
C PRO A 119 8.14 46.17 16.44
N ALA A 120 8.39 46.38 15.15
CA ALA A 120 7.50 45.90 14.08
C ALA A 120 7.50 44.37 13.92
N ALA A 121 8.62 43.70 14.19
CA ALA A 121 8.69 42.23 14.24
C ALA A 121 8.04 41.69 15.53
N GLY A 122 8.17 42.41 16.65
CA GLY A 122 7.46 42.08 17.89
C GLY A 122 5.94 42.15 17.72
N LEU A 123 5.43 43.21 17.06
CA LEU A 123 4.00 43.33 16.70
C LEU A 123 3.52 42.19 15.78
N GLN A 124 4.34 41.78 14.82
CA GLN A 124 4.03 40.64 13.95
C GLN A 124 3.91 39.33 14.75
N VAL A 125 4.81 39.09 15.70
CA VAL A 125 4.72 37.93 16.61
C VAL A 125 3.45 37.98 17.46
N LEU A 126 3.09 39.15 18.00
CA LEU A 126 1.85 39.33 18.77
C LEU A 126 0.61 39.06 17.90
N GLU A 127 0.54 39.57 16.66
CA GLU A 127 -0.56 39.30 15.72
C GLU A 127 -0.65 37.79 15.41
N VAL A 128 0.47 37.10 15.22
CA VAL A 128 0.49 35.64 15.00
C VAL A 128 -0.01 34.89 16.23
N GLN A 129 0.49 35.23 17.42
CA GLN A 129 0.18 34.51 18.66
C GLN A 129 -1.25 34.71 19.13
N GLU A 130 -1.78 35.94 19.08
CA GLU A 130 -3.18 36.24 19.37
C GLU A 130 -4.10 35.35 18.53
N ARG A 131 -3.91 35.38 17.20
CA ARG A 131 -4.79 34.66 16.28
C ARG A 131 -4.61 33.14 16.37
N ILE A 132 -3.41 32.62 16.67
CA ILE A 132 -3.20 31.19 16.96
C ILE A 132 -4.01 30.77 18.19
N LEU A 133 -3.92 31.53 19.28
CA LEU A 133 -4.58 31.19 20.54
C LEU A 133 -6.11 31.30 20.41
N ASP A 134 -6.63 32.32 19.72
CA ASP A 134 -8.04 32.43 19.36
C ASP A 134 -8.52 31.23 18.53
N PHE A 135 -7.78 30.83 17.50
CA PHE A 135 -8.08 29.65 16.69
C PHE A 135 -8.13 28.37 17.54
N LEU A 136 -7.12 28.13 18.39
CA LEU A 136 -7.07 26.93 19.22
C LEU A 136 -8.14 26.92 20.32
N VAL A 137 -8.47 28.07 20.92
CA VAL A 137 -9.60 28.20 21.87
C VAL A 137 -10.94 27.94 21.17
N LYS A 138 -11.11 28.37 19.91
CA LYS A 138 -12.28 28.03 19.09
C LYS A 138 -12.35 26.53 18.78
N CYS A 139 -11.23 25.86 18.51
CA CYS A 139 -11.19 24.40 18.39
C CYS A 139 -11.60 23.72 19.70
N CYS A 140 -11.06 24.12 20.85
CA CYS A 140 -11.46 23.59 22.16
C CYS A 140 -12.96 23.76 22.44
N ARG A 141 -13.55 24.92 22.07
CA ARG A 141 -14.98 25.20 22.21
C ARG A 141 -15.88 24.32 21.34
N LEU A 142 -15.39 23.86 20.19
CA LEU A 142 -16.11 22.94 19.31
C LEU A 142 -15.94 21.48 19.74
N ILE A 143 -14.77 21.12 20.27
CA ILE A 143 -14.49 19.77 20.79
C ILE A 143 -15.27 19.53 22.10
N LEU A 144 -15.23 20.49 23.03
CA LEU A 144 -15.87 20.45 24.35
C LEU A 144 -17.20 21.22 24.36
N HIS A 145 -18.00 21.07 23.31
CA HIS A 145 -19.27 21.81 23.12
C HIS A 145 -20.38 21.39 24.10
N ASP A 146 -20.17 20.27 24.80
CA ASP A 146 -21.00 19.69 25.86
C ASP A 146 -20.61 20.17 27.27
N MET A 147 -19.48 20.89 27.42
CA MET A 147 -18.97 21.38 28.70
C MET A 147 -19.23 22.88 28.90
N ASP A 148 -19.65 23.28 30.11
CA ASP A 148 -19.61 24.69 30.51
C ASP A 148 -18.17 25.12 30.82
N LEU A 149 -17.52 25.67 29.80
CA LEU A 149 -16.15 26.16 29.87
C LEU A 149 -15.97 27.38 30.79
N THR A 150 -17.05 27.99 31.30
CA THR A 150 -16.97 29.06 32.30
C THR A 150 -16.70 28.52 33.72
N GLN A 151 -16.98 27.25 33.97
CA GLN A 151 -16.79 26.58 35.27
C GLN A 151 -15.43 25.85 35.40
N LEU A 152 -14.55 25.96 34.39
CA LEU A 152 -13.24 25.31 34.42
C LEU A 152 -12.28 25.99 35.43
N ASN A 153 -11.95 25.26 36.51
CA ASN A 153 -10.86 25.63 37.41
C ASN A 153 -9.50 25.50 36.72
N LEU A 154 -9.03 26.60 36.10
CA LEU A 154 -7.76 26.72 35.35
C LEU A 154 -6.47 26.53 36.21
N VAL A 155 -6.61 26.18 37.48
CA VAL A 155 -5.50 26.10 38.45
C VAL A 155 -4.83 24.71 38.46
N GLU A 156 -5.54 23.64 38.09
CA GLU A 156 -5.05 22.27 38.25
C GLU A 156 -4.22 21.79 37.05
N THR A 157 -2.88 21.92 37.15
CA THR A 157 -1.92 21.44 36.15
C THR A 157 -1.78 19.91 36.17
N LYS A 158 -2.77 19.22 35.58
CA LYS A 158 -2.72 17.77 35.31
C LYS A 158 -1.42 17.36 34.61
N PRO A 159 -0.86 16.15 34.84
CA PRO A 159 0.38 15.71 34.20
C PRO A 159 0.31 15.76 32.66
N ALA A 160 1.46 15.75 32.00
CA ALA A 160 1.50 15.70 30.54
C ALA A 160 0.87 14.37 30.04
N PRO A 161 0.10 14.38 28.93
CA PRO A 161 -0.32 13.15 28.29
C PRO A 161 0.90 12.35 27.81
N PRO A 162 0.77 11.03 27.58
CA PRO A 162 1.77 10.28 26.82
C PRO A 162 2.09 11.02 25.52
N GLN A 163 3.37 11.05 25.14
CA GLN A 163 3.75 11.68 23.87
C GLN A 163 3.01 10.97 22.73
N ILE A 164 2.22 11.73 21.96
CA ILE A 164 1.65 11.28 20.70
C ILE A 164 2.83 11.07 19.74
N LYS A 165 3.33 9.83 19.70
CA LYS A 165 4.35 9.44 18.71
C LYS A 165 3.69 9.56 17.32
N PRO A 166 4.25 10.36 16.40
CA PRO A 166 3.72 10.43 15.05
C PRO A 166 3.82 9.04 14.40
N THR A 167 2.76 8.61 13.72
CA THR A 167 2.76 7.39 12.91
C THR A 167 3.43 7.59 11.54
N LEU A 168 3.84 8.83 11.23
CA LEU A 168 4.68 9.15 10.09
C LEU A 168 6.02 8.40 10.17
N PRO A 169 6.65 8.07 9.02
CA PRO A 169 8.02 7.57 9.00
C PRO A 169 8.97 8.67 9.49
N VAL A 170 9.38 8.59 10.77
CA VAL A 170 10.21 9.57 11.50
C VAL A 170 11.68 9.64 11.00
N HIS A 171 11.94 9.14 9.80
CA HIS A 171 13.24 8.98 9.16
C HIS A 171 13.32 9.75 7.81
N THR A 172 12.55 10.84 7.69
CA THR A 172 12.58 11.75 6.54
C THR A 172 12.56 13.19 7.04
N ILE A 173 13.34 14.08 6.40
CA ILE A 173 13.39 15.48 6.82
C ILE A 173 12.06 16.19 6.54
N THR A 174 11.38 15.86 5.43
CA THR A 174 10.07 16.40 5.04
C THR A 174 9.04 16.27 6.18
N ALA A 175 8.86 15.07 6.74
CA ALA A 175 7.94 14.84 7.86
C ALA A 175 8.36 15.57 9.15
N MET A 176 9.66 15.78 9.39
CA MET A 176 10.15 16.56 10.54
C MET A 176 9.89 18.06 10.40
N ALA A 177 9.85 18.57 9.17
CA ALA A 177 9.59 19.95 8.81
C ALA A 177 8.08 20.27 8.82
N GLU A 178 7.24 19.40 8.23
CA GLU A 178 5.77 19.50 8.30
C GLU A 178 5.27 19.59 9.75
N LEU A 179 5.85 18.79 10.66
CA LEU A 179 5.52 18.82 12.08
C LEU A 179 6.10 20.03 12.86
N ALA A 180 7.03 20.80 12.28
CA ALA A 180 7.78 21.83 13.01
C ALA A 180 6.93 23.02 13.52
N PRO A 181 5.94 23.57 12.80
CA PRO A 181 5.13 24.70 13.28
C PRO A 181 4.20 24.35 14.45
N TYR A 182 3.78 23.08 14.53
CA TYR A 182 2.80 22.59 15.50
C TYR A 182 3.41 22.24 16.86
N ARG A 183 4.71 21.89 16.90
CA ARG A 183 5.41 21.47 18.13
C ARG A 183 6.18 22.60 18.81
N LEU A 184 6.77 22.32 19.96
CA LEU A 184 7.67 23.25 20.63
C LEU A 184 8.89 23.48 19.71
N PRO A 185 9.40 24.73 19.55
CA PRO A 185 10.55 24.99 18.72
C PRO A 185 11.75 24.09 19.04
N GLN A 186 12.36 23.57 17.98
CA GLN A 186 13.49 22.66 18.09
C GLN A 186 14.70 23.37 18.70
N LYS A 187 15.53 22.62 19.44
CA LYS A 187 16.86 23.07 19.84
C LYS A 187 17.84 22.76 18.71
N LEU A 188 18.89 23.56 18.58
CA LEU A 188 20.04 23.29 17.72
C LEU A 188 20.59 21.88 17.97
N ASP A 189 20.70 21.07 16.91
CA ASP A 189 21.39 19.77 16.92
C ASP A 189 22.66 19.81 16.07
N LEU A 190 23.76 20.30 16.66
CA LEU A 190 25.08 20.27 16.06
C LEU A 190 25.62 18.84 15.84
N LYS A 191 25.15 17.84 16.58
CA LYS A 191 25.65 16.46 16.44
C LYS A 191 25.15 15.85 15.14
N ARG A 192 23.84 15.95 14.87
CA ARG A 192 23.28 15.56 13.57
C ARG A 192 23.84 16.41 12.45
N LEU A 193 23.95 17.73 12.64
CA LEU A 193 24.53 18.62 11.63
C LEU A 193 25.98 18.23 11.27
N LYS A 194 26.83 17.91 12.26
CA LYS A 194 28.16 17.37 12.02
C LYS A 194 28.12 16.09 11.20
N VAL A 195 27.34 15.09 11.62
CA VAL A 195 27.26 13.78 10.93
C VAL A 195 26.87 13.92 9.45
N LEU A 196 25.93 14.82 9.14
CA LEU A 196 25.51 15.09 7.76
C LEU A 196 26.60 15.80 6.93
N ILE A 197 27.34 16.73 7.53
CA ILE A 197 28.40 17.49 6.86
C ILE A 197 29.67 16.64 6.67
N SER A 198 30.11 15.89 7.69
CA SER A 198 31.22 14.94 7.57
C SER A 198 30.96 13.93 6.45
N ALA A 199 29.76 13.32 6.40
CA ALA A 199 29.42 12.35 5.36
C ALA A 199 29.37 12.97 3.96
N ARG A 200 28.98 14.25 3.81
CA ARG A 200 29.03 14.97 2.52
C ARG A 200 30.45 15.40 2.12
N ARG A 201 31.29 15.77 3.08
CA ARG A 201 32.72 16.07 2.91
C ARG A 201 33.48 14.84 2.39
N GLU A 202 33.22 13.68 2.99
CA GLU A 202 33.78 12.39 2.53
C GLU A 202 33.27 11.97 1.14
N GLU A 203 32.03 12.32 0.81
CA GLU A 203 31.46 12.13 -0.53
C GLU A 203 32.21 12.99 -1.57
N ALA A 204 32.50 14.25 -1.25
CA ALA A 204 33.29 15.15 -2.10
C ALA A 204 34.73 14.67 -2.32
N GLU A 205 35.41 14.17 -1.26
CA GLU A 205 36.75 13.58 -1.38
C GLU A 205 36.74 12.37 -2.32
N GLU A 206 35.78 11.46 -2.15
CA GLU A 206 35.67 10.28 -3.00
C GLU A 206 35.19 10.61 -4.43
N HIS A 207 34.44 11.68 -4.64
CA HIS A 207 34.13 12.20 -5.99
C HIS A 207 35.40 12.67 -6.71
N ALA A 208 36.24 13.49 -6.05
CA ALA A 208 37.51 13.95 -6.60
C ALA A 208 38.46 12.78 -6.91
N TRP A 209 38.52 11.76 -6.03
CA TRP A 209 39.27 10.53 -6.31
C TRP A 209 38.68 9.71 -7.45
N ALA A 210 37.36 9.56 -7.53
CA ALA A 210 36.71 8.75 -8.58
C ALA A 210 36.96 9.32 -9.99
N LEU A 211 37.04 10.65 -10.15
CA LEU A 211 37.42 11.30 -11.40
C LEU A 211 38.89 11.04 -11.83
N ARG A 212 39.78 10.73 -10.88
CA ARG A 212 41.18 10.30 -11.13
C ARG A 212 41.33 8.78 -11.26
N GLU A 213 40.47 8.01 -10.60
CA GLU A 213 40.59 6.55 -10.50
C GLU A 213 39.87 5.80 -11.64
N ASP A 214 38.70 6.24 -12.10
CA ASP A 214 37.86 5.48 -13.04
C ASP A 214 37.53 6.26 -14.35
N PRO A 215 38.04 5.83 -15.52
CA PRO A 215 37.78 6.50 -16.80
C PRO A 215 36.30 6.50 -17.23
N GLY A 216 35.53 5.47 -16.85
CA GLY A 216 34.10 5.39 -17.13
C GLY A 216 33.30 6.39 -16.28
N TYR A 217 33.68 6.55 -15.02
CA TYR A 217 33.10 7.56 -14.11
C TYR A 217 33.43 8.98 -14.58
N PHE A 218 34.69 9.24 -14.94
CA PHE A 218 35.12 10.50 -15.55
C PHE A 218 34.30 10.82 -16.82
N ALA A 219 34.20 9.86 -17.76
CA ALA A 219 33.45 10.02 -19.00
C ALA A 219 31.95 10.28 -18.77
N GLN A 220 31.36 9.64 -17.75
CA GLN A 220 29.96 9.82 -17.40
C GLN A 220 29.70 11.20 -16.78
N THR A 221 30.58 11.63 -15.87
CA THR A 221 30.49 12.96 -15.24
C THR A 221 30.65 14.06 -16.30
N MET A 222 31.61 13.91 -17.22
CA MET A 222 31.77 14.80 -18.39
C MET A 222 30.51 14.89 -19.26
N ARG A 223 29.82 13.77 -19.52
CA ARG A 223 28.54 13.79 -20.24
C ARG A 223 27.45 14.53 -19.45
N GLU A 224 27.29 14.24 -18.17
CA GLU A 224 26.28 14.90 -17.33
C GLU A 224 26.49 16.42 -17.26
N TRP A 225 27.74 16.89 -17.09
CA TRP A 225 28.05 18.34 -17.17
C TRP A 225 27.84 18.93 -18.56
N SER A 226 28.13 18.19 -19.64
CA SER A 226 27.85 18.67 -21.00
C SER A 226 26.35 18.82 -21.28
N GLU A 227 25.51 17.92 -20.75
CA GLU A 227 24.05 17.99 -20.89
C GLU A 227 23.41 19.11 -20.05
N HIS A 228 24.04 19.50 -18.94
CA HIS A 228 23.61 20.62 -18.10
C HIS A 228 24.30 21.94 -18.49
N SER A 229 25.13 21.94 -19.52
CA SER A 229 25.72 23.15 -20.09
C SER A 229 24.65 24.01 -20.75
N PRO A 230 24.53 25.32 -20.42
CA PRO A 230 23.47 26.18 -20.96
C PRO A 230 23.64 26.48 -22.46
N PHE A 231 24.77 26.12 -23.06
CA PHE A 231 24.97 26.08 -24.51
C PHE A 231 24.09 25.04 -25.23
N MET A 232 23.59 24.04 -24.50
CA MET A 232 22.60 23.07 -25.00
C MET A 232 21.20 23.68 -25.15
N VAL A 233 20.91 24.83 -24.53
CA VAL A 233 19.58 25.46 -24.62
C VAL A 233 19.35 25.99 -26.05
N PRO A 234 18.31 25.52 -26.75
CA PRO A 234 18.06 25.88 -28.14
C PRO A 234 17.68 27.36 -28.30
N ASP A 235 18.08 27.95 -29.42
CA ASP A 235 17.62 29.26 -29.84
C ASP A 235 16.21 29.22 -30.45
N LYS A 236 15.74 30.38 -30.92
CA LYS A 236 14.46 30.54 -31.64
C LYS A 236 14.33 29.69 -32.92
N PHE A 237 15.44 29.24 -33.50
CA PHE A 237 15.50 28.36 -34.68
C PHE A 237 15.70 26.88 -34.32
N LYS A 238 15.65 26.55 -33.02
CA LYS A 238 15.90 25.20 -32.45
C LYS A 238 17.32 24.66 -32.68
N LYS A 239 18.30 25.55 -32.81
CA LYS A 239 19.73 25.22 -32.84
C LYS A 239 20.38 25.40 -31.47
N VAL A 240 21.29 24.49 -31.11
CA VAL A 240 22.21 24.65 -29.97
C VAL A 240 23.26 25.74 -30.26
N HIS A 241 24.08 26.11 -29.27
CA HIS A 241 25.19 27.04 -29.49
C HIS A 241 26.24 26.47 -30.45
N ILE A 242 26.85 27.32 -31.28
CA ILE A 242 27.80 26.93 -32.35
C ILE A 242 29.05 26.17 -31.85
N MET A 243 29.36 26.29 -30.56
CA MET A 243 30.51 25.65 -29.92
C MET A 243 30.23 24.20 -29.49
N VAL A 244 28.96 23.75 -29.44
CA VAL A 244 28.61 22.40 -28.93
C VAL A 244 29.12 21.32 -29.89
N GLY A 245 30.10 20.55 -29.41
CA GLY A 245 30.80 19.52 -30.18
C GLY A 245 32.24 19.88 -30.55
N GLU A 246 32.61 21.17 -30.48
CA GLU A 246 33.99 21.63 -30.70
C GLU A 246 34.89 21.32 -29.49
N PRO A 247 36.22 21.16 -29.66
CA PRO A 247 37.15 20.89 -28.56
C PRO A 247 37.02 21.87 -27.39
N ALA A 248 36.89 23.17 -27.69
CA ALA A 248 36.73 24.23 -26.68
C ALA A 248 35.45 24.12 -25.82
N PHE A 249 34.43 23.38 -26.26
CA PHE A 249 33.28 23.04 -25.41
C PHE A 249 33.62 21.94 -24.42
N TRP A 250 34.36 20.91 -24.83
CA TRP A 250 34.82 19.85 -23.94
C TRP A 250 35.84 20.35 -22.91
N ASP A 251 36.77 21.22 -23.30
CA ASP A 251 37.67 21.93 -22.38
C ASP A 251 36.86 22.66 -21.30
N LYS A 252 35.90 23.49 -21.70
CA LYS A 252 35.06 24.26 -20.77
C LYS A 252 34.18 23.39 -19.87
N VAL A 253 33.69 22.25 -20.36
CA VAL A 253 32.97 21.26 -19.55
C VAL A 253 33.90 20.61 -18.52
N ALA A 254 35.13 20.26 -18.91
CA ALA A 254 36.14 19.71 -18.02
C ALA A 254 36.58 20.71 -16.94
N THR A 255 36.90 21.96 -17.30
CA THR A 255 37.14 23.06 -16.36
C THR A 255 36.02 23.17 -15.33
N SER A 256 34.76 23.22 -15.77
CA SER A 256 33.61 23.38 -14.87
C SER A 256 33.45 22.20 -13.90
N MET A 257 33.60 20.98 -14.41
CA MET A 257 33.54 19.74 -13.62
C MET A 257 34.66 19.66 -12.58
N ILE A 258 35.90 19.96 -12.98
CA ILE A 258 37.09 19.85 -12.11
C ILE A 258 37.09 20.96 -11.06
N PHE A 259 36.74 22.19 -11.45
CA PHE A 259 36.55 23.31 -10.52
C PHE A 259 35.55 22.93 -9.43
N HIS A 260 34.35 22.46 -9.81
CA HIS A 260 33.33 22.04 -8.85
C HIS A 260 33.82 20.91 -7.93
N ALA A 261 34.45 19.87 -8.49
CA ALA A 261 34.88 18.71 -7.69
C ALA A 261 35.86 19.11 -6.57
N TYR A 262 36.80 20.01 -6.85
CA TYR A 262 37.75 20.50 -5.85
C TYR A 262 37.17 21.60 -4.96
N SER A 263 36.40 22.56 -5.48
CA SER A 263 35.76 23.58 -4.66
C SER A 263 34.76 22.97 -3.67
N SER A 264 33.97 21.98 -4.09
CA SER A 264 33.05 21.24 -3.21
C SER A 264 33.79 20.54 -2.06
N LEU A 265 34.98 19.98 -2.30
CA LEU A 265 35.80 19.39 -1.24
C LEU A 265 36.30 20.47 -0.24
N ILE A 266 36.87 21.57 -0.74
CA ILE A 266 37.34 22.70 0.08
C ILE A 266 36.19 23.28 0.91
N TYR A 267 35.01 23.46 0.29
CA TYR A 267 33.80 23.97 0.92
C TYR A 267 33.35 23.07 2.08
N PHE A 268 33.09 21.79 1.84
CA PHE A 268 32.57 20.91 2.89
C PHE A 268 33.60 20.58 3.97
N ALA A 269 34.91 20.55 3.66
CA ALA A 269 35.98 20.44 4.66
C ALA A 269 36.08 21.68 5.56
N THR A 270 35.99 22.88 4.98
CA THR A 270 36.06 24.14 5.74
C THR A 270 34.81 24.34 6.62
N VAL A 271 33.64 23.94 6.11
CA VAL A 271 32.39 23.91 6.89
C VAL A 271 32.45 22.84 7.98
N GLU A 272 33.04 21.66 7.71
CA GLU A 272 33.24 20.62 8.73
C GLU A 272 34.12 21.10 9.89
N ASP A 273 35.27 21.74 9.63
CA ASP A 273 36.09 22.26 10.73
C ASP A 273 35.35 23.35 11.51
N ALA A 274 34.64 24.26 10.84
CA ALA A 274 33.82 25.27 11.52
C ALA A 274 32.74 24.65 12.43
N VAL A 275 32.09 23.55 12.02
CA VAL A 275 31.18 22.77 12.88
C VAL A 275 31.93 22.10 14.05
N ASN A 276 33.09 21.49 13.79
CA ASN A 276 33.91 20.88 14.83
C ASN A 276 34.37 21.89 15.88
N MET A 277 34.85 23.07 15.46
CA MET A 277 35.28 24.15 16.35
C MET A 277 34.09 24.74 17.12
N ALA A 278 32.95 24.98 16.48
CA ALA A 278 31.74 25.44 17.17
C ALA A 278 31.27 24.43 18.24
N GLN A 279 31.25 23.12 17.92
CA GLN A 279 30.90 22.06 18.88
C GLN A 279 31.90 21.96 20.04
N ARG A 280 33.22 21.94 19.75
CA ARG A 280 34.29 21.88 20.76
C ARG A 280 34.19 23.05 21.75
N ASN A 281 34.05 24.27 21.24
CA ASN A 281 33.96 25.47 22.06
C ASN A 281 32.64 25.53 22.85
N LEU A 282 31.52 25.08 22.28
CA LEU A 282 30.25 24.97 22.99
C LEU A 282 30.33 23.97 24.16
N ASP A 283 30.87 22.77 23.95
CA ASP A 283 31.00 21.77 25.03
C ASP A 283 31.98 22.24 26.12
N ASN A 284 33.11 22.86 25.75
CA ASN A 284 34.08 23.43 26.70
C ASN A 284 33.46 24.51 27.60
N CYS A 285 32.53 25.31 27.08
CA CYS A 285 31.83 26.35 27.85
C CYS A 285 30.48 25.91 28.44
N ARG A 286 30.03 24.67 28.20
CA ARG A 286 28.66 24.20 28.50
C ARG A 286 28.24 24.29 29.97
N HIS A 287 29.21 24.23 30.88
CA HIS A 287 28.99 24.39 32.33
C HIS A 287 28.96 25.86 32.80
N LYS A 288 29.17 26.82 31.90
CA LYS A 288 29.17 28.28 32.15
C LYS A 288 28.03 29.02 31.42
N ILE A 289 27.27 28.32 30.57
CA ILE A 289 26.22 28.91 29.74
C ILE A 289 24.88 28.73 30.45
N GLU A 290 24.38 29.80 31.07
CA GLU A 290 22.98 29.92 31.44
C GLU A 290 22.16 30.41 30.24
N LEU A 291 20.90 30.01 30.14
CA LEU A 291 19.96 30.54 29.13
C LEU A 291 19.63 32.05 29.32
N SER A 292 20.10 32.63 30.43
CA SER A 292 19.98 34.05 30.82
C SER A 292 21.15 34.92 30.36
N SER A 293 22.30 34.35 30.00
CA SER A 293 23.54 35.11 29.72
C SER A 293 23.91 35.13 28.23
N SER A 294 24.82 36.03 27.84
CA SER A 294 25.39 36.04 26.49
C SER A 294 26.32 34.85 26.29
N LEU A 295 26.28 34.25 25.11
CA LEU A 295 27.30 33.31 24.66
C LEU A 295 28.70 33.97 24.81
N PRO A 296 29.73 33.27 25.33
CA PRO A 296 31.07 33.85 25.45
C PRO A 296 31.62 34.28 24.07
N PRO A 297 32.34 35.41 23.94
CA PRO A 297 32.78 35.93 22.64
C PRO A 297 33.54 34.93 21.77
N GLU A 298 34.43 34.13 22.38
CA GLU A 298 35.16 33.05 21.69
C GLU A 298 34.22 32.01 21.06
N VAL A 299 33.16 31.63 21.78
CA VAL A 299 32.15 30.68 21.27
C VAL A 299 31.31 31.37 20.18
N GLU A 300 30.92 32.63 20.40
CA GLU A 300 30.16 33.42 19.42
C GLU A 300 30.90 33.56 18.08
N LYS A 301 32.23 33.75 18.10
CA LYS A 301 33.09 33.83 16.92
C LYS A 301 32.93 32.60 16.01
N TRP A 302 32.96 31.39 16.58
CA TRP A 302 32.84 30.15 15.79
C TRP A 302 31.44 29.96 15.20
N PHE A 303 30.38 30.39 15.89
CA PHE A 303 29.04 30.41 15.32
C PHE A 303 28.88 31.46 14.20
N GLN A 304 29.56 32.61 14.29
CA GLN A 304 29.63 33.59 13.19
C GLN A 304 30.36 33.03 11.97
N ARG A 305 31.55 32.43 12.16
CA ARG A 305 32.32 31.77 11.09
C ARG A 305 31.47 30.73 10.37
N LEU A 306 30.83 29.84 11.12
CA LEU A 306 30.01 28.75 10.58
C LEU A 306 28.78 29.26 9.81
N ASP A 307 28.04 30.22 10.35
CA ASP A 307 26.84 30.79 9.70
C ASP A 307 27.17 31.64 8.46
N CYS A 308 28.37 32.24 8.43
CA CYS A 308 28.94 32.92 7.27
C CYS A 308 29.36 31.91 6.17
N LEU A 309 30.16 30.89 6.52
CA LEU A 309 30.61 29.85 5.58
C LEU A 309 29.43 29.10 4.95
N VAL A 310 28.44 28.70 5.75
CA VAL A 310 27.21 28.05 5.26
C VAL A 310 26.44 28.96 4.28
N GLN A 311 26.48 30.29 4.46
CA GLN A 311 25.89 31.21 3.49
C GLN A 311 26.70 31.28 2.19
N VAL A 312 28.03 31.46 2.28
CA VAL A 312 28.92 31.57 1.13
C VAL A 312 28.87 30.31 0.26
N VAL A 313 28.93 29.12 0.88
CA VAL A 313 28.90 27.84 0.18
C VAL A 313 27.52 27.60 -0.48
N ALA A 314 26.42 28.10 0.08
CA ALA A 314 25.08 27.94 -0.51
C ALA A 314 24.89 28.71 -1.83
N GLU A 315 25.68 29.75 -2.11
CA GLU A 315 25.63 30.47 -3.39
C GLU A 315 26.15 29.62 -4.57
N GLU A 316 26.95 28.58 -4.33
CA GLU A 316 27.49 27.73 -5.39
C GLU A 316 26.45 26.80 -6.05
N PRO A 317 25.71 25.94 -5.32
CA PRO A 317 24.67 25.13 -5.94
C PRO A 317 23.50 25.99 -6.45
N LEU A 318 23.28 27.20 -5.91
CA LEU A 318 22.39 28.19 -6.52
C LEU A 318 22.88 28.64 -7.90
N ARG A 319 24.17 29.00 -8.04
CA ARG A 319 24.80 29.38 -9.31
C ARG A 319 24.74 28.26 -10.34
N ASP A 320 25.06 27.03 -9.95
CA ASP A 320 24.99 25.84 -10.79
C ASP A 320 23.55 25.61 -11.29
N LEU A 321 22.57 25.55 -10.37
CA LEU A 321 21.16 25.34 -10.72
C LEU A 321 20.59 26.49 -11.57
N THR A 322 21.07 27.72 -11.41
CA THR A 322 20.59 28.91 -12.15
C THR A 322 20.60 28.71 -13.67
N LEU A 323 21.63 28.05 -14.21
CA LEU A 323 21.73 27.75 -15.64
C LEU A 323 21.63 26.26 -15.97
N GLY A 324 22.03 25.37 -15.05
CA GLY A 324 21.94 23.92 -15.22
C GLY A 324 20.51 23.36 -15.17
N PHE A 325 19.62 23.88 -14.32
CA PHE A 325 18.21 23.45 -14.32
C PHE A 325 17.50 23.79 -15.65
N PRO A 326 17.58 25.03 -16.20
CA PRO A 326 17.08 25.34 -17.54
C PRO A 326 17.69 24.50 -18.67
N ALA A 327 18.95 24.09 -18.53
CA ALA A 327 19.68 23.30 -19.53
C ALA A 327 19.39 21.79 -19.43
N SER A 328 18.95 21.30 -18.27
CA SER A 328 18.74 19.87 -17.99
C SER A 328 17.85 19.19 -19.05
N PRO A 329 18.17 17.97 -19.52
CA PRO A 329 17.42 17.30 -20.57
C PRO A 329 15.88 17.27 -20.37
N PRO A 330 15.34 17.03 -19.15
CA PRO A 330 13.89 17.00 -18.96
C PRO A 330 13.21 18.37 -19.04
N MET A 331 13.88 19.47 -18.69
CA MET A 331 13.29 20.82 -18.65
C MET A 331 13.62 21.69 -19.88
N ARG A 332 14.71 21.39 -20.59
CA ARG A 332 15.25 22.17 -21.73
C ARG A 332 14.21 22.53 -22.80
N TYR A 333 13.20 21.68 -23.04
CA TYR A 333 12.14 21.95 -24.01
C TYR A 333 11.31 23.21 -23.68
N GLY A 334 11.25 23.58 -22.40
CA GLY A 334 10.50 24.72 -21.90
C GLY A 334 11.18 26.08 -22.08
N TYR A 335 12.42 26.11 -22.56
CA TYR A 335 13.28 27.29 -22.62
C TYR A 335 13.73 27.62 -24.06
N GLU A 336 14.05 28.89 -24.29
CA GLU A 336 14.58 29.40 -25.55
C GLU A 336 15.63 30.51 -25.32
N ARG A 337 16.76 30.39 -26.00
CA ARG A 337 17.87 31.37 -25.97
C ARG A 337 17.63 32.52 -26.96
N SER A 338 18.16 33.71 -26.65
CA SER A 338 17.84 34.96 -27.35
C SER A 338 18.41 35.05 -28.78
N GLY A 339 19.62 34.53 -29.03
CA GLY A 339 20.26 34.42 -30.34
C GLY A 339 21.14 33.16 -30.47
N SER A 340 21.85 33.02 -31.60
CA SER A 340 22.76 31.90 -31.89
C SER A 340 24.02 31.93 -31.03
N ASP A 341 24.61 33.11 -30.86
CA ASP A 341 25.98 33.29 -30.33
C ASP A 341 25.97 34.06 -28.98
N SER A 342 24.78 34.36 -28.46
CA SER A 342 24.59 35.00 -27.16
C SER A 342 24.82 34.01 -26.02
N ASN A 343 25.77 34.32 -25.13
CA ASN A 343 25.90 33.67 -23.83
C ASN A 343 24.57 33.82 -23.05
N PRO A 344 23.91 32.73 -22.63
CA PRO A 344 22.65 32.79 -21.89
C PRO A 344 22.86 33.21 -20.43
N THR A 345 21.94 34.03 -19.93
CA THR A 345 21.79 34.37 -18.51
C THR A 345 20.35 34.05 -18.07
N PHE A 346 20.12 33.90 -16.76
CA PHE A 346 18.81 33.51 -16.22
C PHE A 346 17.64 34.38 -16.73
N ASP A 347 17.86 35.70 -16.83
CA ASP A 347 16.84 36.67 -17.27
C ASP A 347 16.72 36.79 -18.79
N THR A 348 17.74 36.37 -19.56
CA THR A 348 17.66 36.36 -21.04
C THR A 348 17.05 35.06 -21.59
N LEU A 349 16.95 34.01 -20.79
CA LEU A 349 16.27 32.76 -21.13
C LEU A 349 14.74 32.93 -21.13
N LYS A 350 14.14 32.75 -22.32
CA LYS A 350 12.69 32.89 -22.52
C LYS A 350 11.98 31.58 -22.18
N ILE A 351 11.06 31.61 -21.21
CA ILE A 351 10.16 30.49 -20.96
C ILE A 351 9.15 30.40 -22.12
N LYS A 352 9.11 29.25 -22.79
CA LYS A 352 8.12 28.85 -23.79
C LYS A 352 7.13 27.80 -23.28
N MET A 353 7.39 27.25 -22.09
CA MET A 353 6.50 26.30 -21.42
C MET A 353 5.14 26.93 -21.08
N GLY A 354 4.05 26.30 -21.50
CA GLY A 354 2.68 26.72 -21.18
C GLY A 354 2.21 26.22 -19.80
N ARG A 355 1.26 26.91 -19.18
CA ARG A 355 0.74 26.63 -17.82
C ARG A 355 0.16 25.22 -17.59
N LEU A 356 -0.16 24.50 -18.66
CA LEU A 356 -0.77 23.17 -18.63
C LEU A 356 0.22 22.04 -18.94
N SER A 357 1.52 22.33 -19.07
CA SER A 357 2.55 21.28 -19.13
C SER A 357 2.75 20.63 -17.76
N ALA A 358 3.27 19.41 -17.75
CA ALA A 358 3.73 18.76 -16.51
C ALA A 358 4.78 19.63 -15.78
N GLY A 359 5.77 20.15 -16.51
CA GLY A 359 6.86 20.92 -15.92
C GLY A 359 6.50 22.29 -15.35
N TRP A 360 5.28 22.80 -15.51
CA TRP A 360 4.97 24.17 -15.07
C TRP A 360 5.05 24.35 -13.54
N ARG A 361 4.72 23.34 -12.73
CA ARG A 361 4.88 23.40 -11.26
C ARG A 361 6.36 23.48 -10.89
N VAL A 362 7.16 22.53 -11.40
CA VAL A 362 8.61 22.44 -11.20
C VAL A 362 9.29 23.76 -11.62
N GLN A 363 8.93 24.26 -12.80
CA GLN A 363 9.40 25.53 -13.37
C GLN A 363 9.15 26.73 -12.46
N VAL A 364 7.97 26.83 -11.84
CA VAL A 364 7.62 27.94 -10.95
C VAL A 364 8.40 27.86 -9.64
N LEU A 365 8.48 26.69 -9.01
CA LEU A 365 9.18 26.55 -7.73
C LEU A 365 10.70 26.73 -7.88
N PHE A 366 11.34 26.15 -8.88
CA PHE A 366 12.77 26.40 -9.15
C PHE A 366 13.03 27.86 -9.54
N ARG A 367 12.13 28.54 -10.28
CA ARG A 367 12.29 29.98 -10.56
C ARG A 367 12.12 30.86 -9.31
N THR A 368 11.32 30.42 -8.33
CA THR A 368 11.25 31.05 -6.99
C THR A 368 12.51 30.81 -6.18
N LEU A 369 13.05 29.58 -6.21
CA LEU A 369 14.30 29.21 -5.52
C LEU A 369 15.51 30.01 -6.04
N LEU A 370 15.59 30.21 -7.36
CA LEU A 370 16.74 30.80 -8.05
C LEU A 370 16.64 32.33 -8.24
N SER A 371 15.57 32.97 -7.74
CA SER A 371 15.41 34.43 -7.82
C SER A 371 15.69 35.10 -6.47
N PRO A 372 16.73 35.94 -6.35
CA PRO A 372 17.04 36.65 -5.09
C PRO A 372 15.92 37.56 -4.57
N GLU A 373 15.00 38.02 -5.45
CA GLU A 373 13.80 38.75 -5.04
C GLU A 373 12.78 37.81 -4.38
N GLN A 374 12.52 36.65 -4.99
CA GLN A 374 11.54 35.70 -4.46
C GLN A 374 12.08 34.97 -3.22
N GLN A 375 13.37 34.68 -3.14
CA GLN A 375 14.03 34.21 -1.91
C GLN A 375 13.81 35.16 -0.72
N LYS A 376 13.89 36.49 -0.92
CA LYS A 376 13.62 37.50 0.13
C LYS A 376 12.15 37.52 0.59
N LYS A 377 11.23 37.02 -0.24
CA LYS A 377 9.78 37.01 0.00
C LYS A 377 9.28 35.68 0.57
N HIS A 378 9.85 34.57 0.13
CA HIS A 378 9.42 33.21 0.48
C HIS A 378 10.36 32.51 1.47
N GLY A 379 11.64 32.88 1.53
CA GLY A 379 12.68 32.21 2.28
C GLY A 379 13.30 31.02 1.54
N LEU A 380 14.62 30.85 1.63
CA LEU A 380 15.35 29.76 0.96
C LEU A 380 14.88 28.38 1.44
N ASN A 381 14.99 28.10 2.74
CA ASN A 381 14.62 26.82 3.33
C ASN A 381 13.12 26.48 3.12
N ASN A 382 12.21 27.44 3.30
CA ASN A 382 10.79 27.27 2.95
C ASN A 382 10.56 26.82 1.48
N THR A 383 11.34 27.38 0.55
CA THR A 383 11.23 27.05 -0.88
C THR A 383 11.85 25.68 -1.18
N VAL A 384 12.94 25.32 -0.49
CA VAL A 384 13.51 23.96 -0.49
C VAL A 384 12.49 22.94 0.03
N GLU A 385 11.81 23.21 1.14
CA GLU A 385 10.81 22.32 1.74
C GLU A 385 9.61 22.07 0.80
N GLU A 386 9.04 23.10 0.17
CA GLU A 386 7.95 22.94 -0.80
C GLU A 386 8.40 22.27 -2.13
N ILE A 387 9.66 22.42 -2.53
CA ILE A 387 10.24 21.64 -3.65
C ILE A 387 10.41 20.18 -3.23
N GLN A 388 10.96 19.91 -2.05
CA GLN A 388 11.13 18.55 -1.53
C GLN A 388 9.79 17.82 -1.45
N ARG A 389 8.79 18.47 -0.86
CA ARG A 389 7.43 17.95 -0.77
C ARG A 389 6.84 17.64 -2.14
N MET A 390 6.99 18.53 -3.14
CA MET A 390 6.58 18.24 -4.53
C MET A 390 7.24 16.96 -5.08
N LEU A 391 8.54 16.75 -4.83
CA LEU A 391 9.29 15.59 -5.34
C LEU A 391 8.94 14.29 -4.60
N ASP A 392 8.54 14.36 -3.33
CA ASP A 392 8.05 13.23 -2.55
C ASP A 392 6.57 12.88 -2.86
N GLU A 393 5.73 13.87 -3.15
CA GLU A 393 4.30 13.71 -3.50
C GLU A 393 4.07 13.21 -4.93
N HIS A 394 4.85 13.69 -5.89
CA HIS A 394 4.51 13.56 -7.32
C HIS A 394 5.68 12.99 -8.14
N SER A 395 5.62 11.69 -8.39
CA SER A 395 6.57 10.97 -9.25
C SER A 395 6.79 11.65 -10.62
N LYS A 396 5.73 12.18 -11.24
CA LYS A 396 5.80 12.90 -12.53
C LYS A 396 6.54 14.24 -12.46
N ASP A 397 6.59 14.90 -11.29
CA ASP A 397 7.38 16.10 -11.08
C ASP A 397 8.86 15.72 -10.80
N SER A 398 9.09 14.56 -10.17
CA SER A 398 10.42 13.96 -9.95
C SER A 398 11.06 13.41 -11.23
N ASP A 399 10.27 12.87 -12.16
CA ASP A 399 10.70 12.48 -13.52
C ASP A 399 11.32 13.65 -14.32
N LEU A 400 11.04 14.90 -13.94
CA LEU A 400 11.58 16.10 -14.56
C LEU A 400 12.88 16.62 -13.92
N ILE A 401 13.41 15.92 -12.91
CA ILE A 401 14.68 16.22 -12.25
C ILE A 401 15.72 15.18 -12.67
N SER A 402 16.85 15.65 -13.22
CA SER A 402 18.02 14.80 -13.52
C SER A 402 18.85 14.50 -12.27
N SER A 403 19.71 13.47 -12.34
CA SER A 403 20.75 13.17 -11.32
C SER A 403 21.51 14.42 -10.88
N TRP A 404 22.01 15.19 -11.87
CA TRP A 404 22.79 16.40 -11.67
C TRP A 404 22.01 17.49 -10.91
N VAL A 405 20.77 17.77 -11.32
CA VAL A 405 19.90 18.74 -10.64
C VAL A 405 19.53 18.26 -9.23
N ALA A 406 19.23 16.97 -9.06
CA ALA A 406 18.90 16.39 -7.76
C ALA A 406 20.09 16.43 -6.77
N SER A 407 21.33 16.27 -7.26
CA SER A 407 22.54 16.39 -6.45
C SER A 407 22.76 17.83 -5.97
N ARG A 408 22.77 18.82 -6.87
CA ARG A 408 22.91 20.25 -6.50
C ARG A 408 21.78 20.75 -5.60
N PHE A 409 20.56 20.26 -5.80
CA PHE A 409 19.44 20.56 -4.91
C PHE A 409 19.66 19.96 -3.51
N SER A 410 20.21 18.75 -3.40
CA SER A 410 20.55 18.14 -2.11
C SER A 410 21.58 18.98 -1.33
N ASP A 411 22.61 19.49 -2.01
CA ASP A 411 23.66 20.32 -1.43
C ASP A 411 23.11 21.65 -0.89
N LEU A 412 22.37 22.38 -1.74
CA LEU A 412 21.69 23.62 -1.35
C LEU A 412 20.73 23.40 -0.17
N ALA A 413 20.01 22.28 -0.18
CA ALA A 413 19.04 21.95 0.85
C ALA A 413 19.71 21.62 2.20
N LEU A 414 20.80 20.84 2.20
CA LEU A 414 21.63 20.58 3.39
C LEU A 414 22.19 21.89 3.99
N LEU A 415 22.66 22.81 3.15
CA LEU A 415 23.15 24.12 3.59
C LEU A 415 22.01 25.03 4.11
N SER A 416 20.82 24.94 3.51
CA SER A 416 19.62 25.63 4.01
C SER A 416 19.18 25.10 5.40
N GLU A 417 19.27 23.78 5.61
CA GLU A 417 19.00 23.12 6.89
C GLU A 417 20.08 23.46 7.93
N ALA A 418 21.35 23.53 7.55
CA ALA A 418 22.43 24.01 8.42
C ALA A 418 22.14 25.44 8.92
N ARG A 419 21.79 26.35 8.01
CA ARG A 419 21.42 27.73 8.35
C ARG A 419 20.14 27.82 9.21
N ARG A 420 19.19 26.90 9.01
CA ARG A 420 17.98 26.76 9.83
C ARG A 420 18.32 26.26 11.23
N GLN A 421 19.16 25.24 11.37
CA GLN A 421 19.65 24.70 12.65
C GLN A 421 20.38 25.77 13.48
N LEU A 422 21.28 26.53 12.85
CA LEU A 422 21.93 27.69 13.49
C LEU A 422 20.87 28.74 13.91
N GLY A 423 19.85 28.94 13.08
CA GLY A 423 18.67 29.75 13.39
C GLY A 423 17.83 29.29 14.59
N LEU A 424 17.92 28.01 14.99
CA LEU A 424 17.27 27.47 16.20
C LEU A 424 18.04 27.78 17.49
N PHE A 425 19.30 28.23 17.41
CA PHE A 425 20.10 28.59 18.60
C PHE A 425 19.75 30.00 19.11
N GLN A 426 18.45 30.24 19.25
CA GLN A 426 17.91 31.45 19.85
C GLN A 426 18.10 31.41 21.37
N PRO A 427 18.36 32.56 22.01
CA PRO A 427 18.34 33.91 21.43
C PRO A 427 19.66 34.34 20.77
N TRP A 428 20.76 33.62 21.00
CA TRP A 428 22.11 34.04 20.61
C TRP A 428 22.30 34.20 19.09
N CYS A 429 21.60 33.42 18.28
CA CYS A 429 21.62 33.56 16.83
C CYS A 429 21.22 34.98 16.35
N THR A 430 20.25 35.61 17.02
CA THR A 430 19.85 36.99 16.72
C THR A 430 20.94 38.00 17.08
N ALA A 431 21.73 37.75 18.13
CA ALA A 431 22.86 38.60 18.49
C ALA A 431 23.94 38.59 17.39
N TRP A 432 24.42 37.41 17.00
CA TRP A 432 25.58 37.30 16.14
C TRP A 432 25.28 37.64 14.67
N ARG A 433 24.06 37.35 14.18
CA ARG A 433 23.61 37.72 12.81
C ARG A 433 23.49 39.24 12.58
N THR A 434 23.61 40.07 13.61
CA THR A 434 23.69 41.54 13.47
C THR A 434 25.11 42.08 13.34
N LYS A 435 26.14 41.21 13.45
CA LYS A 435 27.54 41.57 13.31
C LYS A 435 28.05 41.10 11.94
N SER A 436 28.65 42.01 11.16
CA SER A 436 29.42 41.61 9.98
C SER A 436 30.69 40.93 10.42
N PHE A 437 30.80 39.62 10.21
CA PHE A 437 32.00 38.86 10.53
C PHE A 437 32.95 38.86 9.33
N ILE A 438 34.17 39.36 9.56
CA ILE A 438 35.31 39.30 8.63
C ILE A 438 36.46 38.72 9.45
N GLU A 439 36.94 37.54 9.08
CA GLU A 439 38.00 36.84 9.81
C GLU A 439 39.32 36.84 9.02
N GLU A 440 40.44 36.84 9.73
CA GLU A 440 41.79 36.82 9.15
C GLU A 440 42.09 35.53 8.35
N ASP A 441 41.35 34.45 8.60
CA ASP A 441 41.39 33.19 7.84
C ASP A 441 40.53 33.19 6.56
N THR A 442 39.55 34.09 6.47
CA THR A 442 38.64 34.19 5.30
C THR A 442 39.38 34.27 3.97
N PRO A 443 40.49 35.04 3.85
CA PRO A 443 41.31 35.08 2.64
C PRO A 443 41.94 33.74 2.25
N TYR A 444 42.31 32.85 3.19
CA TYR A 444 42.90 31.55 2.81
C TYR A 444 41.87 30.67 2.11
N PHE A 445 40.65 30.58 2.68
CA PHE A 445 39.54 29.84 2.06
C PHE A 445 39.23 30.33 0.64
N PHE A 446 39.09 31.65 0.45
CA PHE A 446 38.82 32.19 -0.89
C PHE A 446 40.03 32.04 -1.83
N SER A 447 41.25 32.28 -1.36
CA SER A 447 42.48 32.10 -2.13
C SER A 447 42.65 30.67 -2.67
N MET A 448 42.36 29.64 -1.86
CA MET A 448 42.41 28.25 -2.36
C MET A 448 41.35 27.98 -3.45
N VAL A 449 40.16 28.57 -3.33
CA VAL A 449 39.08 28.43 -4.33
C VAL A 449 39.38 29.23 -5.60
N GLU A 450 39.94 30.43 -5.48
CA GLU A 450 40.40 31.28 -6.58
C GLU A 450 41.58 30.65 -7.32
N CYS A 451 42.55 30.09 -6.60
CA CYS A 451 43.66 29.32 -7.15
C CYS A 451 43.18 28.10 -7.97
N VAL A 452 42.21 27.34 -7.44
CA VAL A 452 41.55 26.24 -8.18
C VAL A 452 40.81 26.77 -9.41
N HIS A 453 40.15 27.93 -9.35
CA HIS A 453 39.54 28.56 -10.51
C HIS A 453 40.57 28.96 -11.58
N GLU A 454 41.70 29.54 -11.19
CA GLU A 454 42.75 29.99 -12.11
C GLU A 454 43.40 28.83 -12.86
N PHE A 455 43.91 27.79 -12.19
CA PHE A 455 44.56 26.68 -12.89
C PHE A 455 43.58 25.80 -13.67
N THR A 456 42.31 25.71 -13.26
CA THR A 456 41.31 24.96 -14.06
C THR A 456 40.83 25.73 -15.29
N SER A 457 40.88 27.07 -15.28
CA SER A 457 40.42 27.92 -16.39
C SER A 457 41.46 28.11 -17.51
N CYS A 458 42.74 27.87 -17.22
CA CYS A 458 43.85 28.18 -18.14
C CYS A 458 44.47 26.95 -18.83
N ALA A 459 44.03 25.73 -18.49
CA ALA A 459 44.53 24.50 -19.09
C ALA A 459 43.86 24.20 -20.46
N VAL A 460 44.66 23.96 -21.50
CA VAL A 460 44.17 23.41 -22.79
C VAL A 460 44.12 21.89 -22.67
N LEU A 461 42.92 21.30 -22.70
CA LEU A 461 42.69 19.90 -22.32
C LEU A 461 42.45 19.02 -23.56
N ASP A 462 43.44 19.01 -24.46
CA ASP A 462 43.52 18.29 -25.76
C ASP A 462 43.47 16.74 -25.65
N ALA A 463 42.36 16.27 -25.07
CA ALA A 463 41.93 14.90 -24.82
C ALA A 463 40.51 14.82 -24.22
N ALA A 464 39.85 15.93 -23.84
CA ALA A 464 38.67 15.97 -22.95
C ALA A 464 37.38 15.27 -23.45
N ASP A 465 37.28 14.91 -24.74
CA ASP A 465 36.08 14.24 -25.28
C ASP A 465 35.81 12.89 -24.55
N PRO A 466 34.62 12.72 -23.92
CA PRO A 466 34.27 11.51 -23.19
C PRO A 466 34.26 10.23 -24.03
N ALA A 467 34.22 10.31 -25.37
CA ALA A 467 34.35 9.17 -26.27
C ALA A 467 35.71 8.46 -26.15
N PHE A 468 36.78 9.17 -25.78
CA PHE A 468 38.12 8.57 -25.65
C PHE A 468 38.29 7.70 -24.40
N TYR A 469 37.37 7.75 -23.45
CA TYR A 469 37.46 7.11 -22.13
C TYR A 469 36.53 5.89 -21.98
N ALA A 470 36.04 5.32 -23.09
CA ALA A 470 35.14 4.16 -23.09
C ALA A 470 35.73 2.95 -22.33
N TYR A 471 35.22 2.71 -21.12
CA TYR A 471 35.74 1.76 -20.13
C TYR A 471 34.75 0.60 -19.90
N PRO A 472 34.94 -0.58 -20.53
CA PRO A 472 33.95 -1.67 -20.56
C PRO A 472 33.97 -2.51 -19.27
N SER A 473 33.80 -1.87 -18.10
CA SER A 473 33.76 -2.54 -16.79
C SER A 473 32.50 -3.38 -16.56
N ASP A 474 31.47 -3.16 -17.37
CA ASP A 474 30.22 -3.92 -17.51
C ASP A 474 30.38 -5.26 -18.23
N LYS A 475 31.44 -5.42 -19.04
CA LYS A 475 31.62 -6.57 -19.93
C LYS A 475 32.51 -7.63 -19.29
N ARG A 476 32.36 -8.87 -19.77
CA ARG A 476 33.23 -9.99 -19.38
C ARG A 476 34.70 -9.60 -19.54
N ARG A 477 35.52 -9.94 -18.55
CA ARG A 477 36.98 -9.76 -18.62
C ARG A 477 37.57 -10.71 -19.66
N THR A 478 38.13 -10.11 -20.69
CA THR A 478 38.83 -10.75 -21.81
C THR A 478 40.15 -10.01 -22.00
N ARG A 479 41.05 -10.58 -22.80
CA ARG A 479 42.31 -9.93 -23.18
C ARG A 479 42.06 -8.58 -23.86
N GLU A 480 40.99 -8.50 -24.65
CA GLU A 480 40.57 -7.36 -25.45
C GLU A 480 39.91 -6.28 -24.58
N THR A 481 38.94 -6.64 -23.73
CA THR A 481 38.31 -5.66 -22.82
C THR A 481 39.30 -5.12 -21.80
N ILE A 482 40.24 -5.92 -21.29
CA ILE A 482 41.31 -5.42 -20.39
C ILE A 482 42.32 -4.56 -21.14
N ALA A 483 42.63 -4.84 -22.40
CA ALA A 483 43.45 -3.94 -23.22
C ALA A 483 42.76 -2.58 -23.42
N GLN A 484 41.45 -2.56 -23.67
CA GLN A 484 40.66 -1.33 -23.76
C GLN A 484 40.61 -0.57 -22.42
N MET A 485 40.33 -1.25 -21.30
CA MET A 485 40.31 -0.64 -19.96
C MET A 485 41.64 0.04 -19.64
N ARG A 486 42.77 -0.64 -19.88
CA ARG A 486 44.12 -0.11 -19.63
C ARG A 486 44.52 1.01 -20.60
N LEU A 487 43.94 1.07 -21.80
CA LEU A 487 44.12 2.19 -22.74
C LEU A 487 43.35 3.43 -22.27
N ALA A 488 42.12 3.26 -21.77
CA ALA A 488 41.34 4.36 -21.20
C ALA A 488 41.97 4.88 -19.89
N GLU A 489 42.51 4.00 -19.04
CA GLU A 489 43.31 4.38 -17.87
C GLU A 489 44.53 5.21 -18.27
N LYS A 490 45.33 4.76 -19.25
CA LYS A 490 46.50 5.54 -19.74
C LYS A 490 46.11 6.91 -20.33
N ARG A 491 44.91 7.04 -20.93
CA ARG A 491 44.38 8.33 -21.39
C ARG A 491 43.99 9.24 -20.22
N LEU A 492 43.38 8.68 -19.18
CA LEU A 492 43.05 9.40 -17.95
C LEU A 492 44.32 9.86 -17.21
N ASP A 493 45.34 9.01 -17.14
CA ASP A 493 46.65 9.35 -16.57
C ASP A 493 47.31 10.51 -17.35
N LYS A 494 47.26 10.51 -18.69
CA LYS A 494 47.75 11.66 -19.51
C LYS A 494 46.96 12.94 -19.24
N PHE A 495 45.63 12.84 -19.17
CA PHE A 495 44.75 13.98 -18.92
C PHE A 495 45.06 14.66 -17.58
N TRP A 496 45.14 13.88 -16.50
CA TRP A 496 45.45 14.43 -15.18
C TRP A 496 46.88 14.94 -15.09
N ALA A 497 47.86 14.32 -15.76
CA ALA A 497 49.20 14.89 -15.87
C ALA A 497 49.21 16.27 -16.55
N THR A 498 48.33 16.55 -17.53
CA THR A 498 48.20 17.91 -18.09
C THR A 498 47.65 18.90 -17.05
N VAL A 499 46.65 18.51 -16.25
CA VAL A 499 46.08 19.35 -15.19
C VAL A 499 47.09 19.59 -14.06
N ASP A 500 47.79 18.55 -13.61
CA ASP A 500 48.77 18.62 -12.52
C ASP A 500 50.00 19.43 -12.93
N ASN A 501 50.56 19.22 -14.13
CA ASN A 501 51.67 20.03 -14.65
C ASN A 501 51.29 21.52 -14.77
N HIS A 502 50.03 21.82 -15.14
CA HIS A 502 49.57 23.20 -15.24
C HIS A 502 49.38 23.85 -13.87
N CYS A 503 48.88 23.09 -12.88
CA CYS A 503 48.86 23.50 -11.47
C CYS A 503 50.29 23.74 -10.94
N GLU A 504 51.25 22.87 -11.26
CA GLU A 504 52.67 23.04 -10.87
C GLU A 504 53.27 24.33 -11.46
N VAL A 505 53.00 24.63 -12.74
CA VAL A 505 53.46 25.87 -13.38
C VAL A 505 52.84 27.13 -12.75
N HIS A 506 51.58 27.07 -12.33
CA HIS A 506 50.90 28.23 -11.72
C HIS A 506 51.18 28.39 -10.22
N THR A 507 51.44 27.32 -9.47
CA THR A 507 51.42 27.31 -8.00
C THR A 507 52.69 26.76 -7.35
N SER A 508 53.64 26.25 -8.13
CA SER A 508 54.79 25.42 -7.70
C SER A 508 54.44 24.05 -7.10
N TYR A 509 53.16 23.64 -7.12
CA TYR A 509 52.69 22.38 -6.52
C TYR A 509 51.68 21.64 -7.42
N SER A 510 51.68 20.31 -7.36
CA SER A 510 50.63 19.49 -8.00
C SER A 510 49.30 19.64 -7.26
N VAL A 511 48.16 19.38 -7.92
CA VAL A 511 46.84 19.64 -7.32
C VAL A 511 46.63 18.89 -6.00
N LEU A 512 47.15 17.65 -5.89
CA LEU A 512 47.04 16.84 -4.67
C LEU A 512 47.95 17.35 -3.53
N HIS A 513 49.06 18.02 -3.83
CA HIS A 513 49.92 18.64 -2.82
C HIS A 513 49.44 20.05 -2.45
N LEU A 514 48.89 20.80 -3.40
CA LEU A 514 48.25 22.10 -3.17
C LEU A 514 47.02 21.96 -2.25
N LEU A 515 46.24 20.90 -2.42
CA LEU A 515 45.01 20.64 -1.66
C LEU A 515 45.19 19.64 -0.51
N MET A 516 46.44 19.39 -0.10
CA MET A 516 46.83 18.30 0.82
C MET A 516 46.00 18.27 2.11
N ASP A 517 45.79 19.45 2.73
CA ASP A 517 45.07 19.59 4.02
C ASP A 517 43.56 19.33 3.93
N PHE A 518 42.98 19.28 2.72
CA PHE A 518 41.57 18.99 2.49
C PHE A 518 41.27 17.49 2.26
N PHE A 519 42.30 16.67 2.01
CA PHE A 519 42.20 15.22 1.82
C PHE A 519 42.49 14.46 3.13
N SER A 520 41.82 13.33 3.37
CA SER A 520 42.13 12.45 4.52
C SER A 520 43.27 11.48 4.20
N ASP A 521 43.43 11.10 2.93
CA ASP A 521 44.61 10.39 2.42
C ASP A 521 45.00 10.99 1.06
N TRP A 522 45.74 12.10 1.09
CA TRP A 522 46.22 12.80 -0.12
C TRP A 522 47.19 11.95 -0.97
N ASN A 523 47.88 11.00 -0.33
CA ASN A 523 48.87 10.11 -0.94
C ASN A 523 48.27 8.72 -1.28
N ARG A 524 46.94 8.64 -1.36
CA ARG A 524 46.18 7.45 -1.73
C ARG A 524 46.66 6.89 -3.06
N LYS A 525 47.02 5.61 -3.05
CA LYS A 525 47.40 4.88 -4.28
C LYS A 525 46.17 4.67 -5.16
N ILE A 526 46.21 5.22 -6.37
CA ILE A 526 45.16 5.08 -7.38
C ILE A 526 45.15 3.64 -7.93
N HIS A 527 43.99 2.98 -7.92
CA HIS A 527 43.86 1.64 -8.48
C HIS A 527 43.81 1.66 -10.02
N ARG A 528 44.46 0.67 -10.65
CA ARG A 528 44.56 0.50 -12.11
C ARG A 528 44.34 -0.97 -12.47
N THR A 529 43.85 -1.25 -13.67
CA THR A 529 43.53 -2.61 -14.12
C THR A 529 44.82 -3.43 -14.30
N LYS A 530 44.94 -4.51 -13.50
CA LYS A 530 46.04 -5.47 -13.61
C LYS A 530 46.10 -6.04 -15.04
N ARG A 531 47.32 -6.33 -15.53
CA ARG A 531 47.52 -6.99 -16.83
C ARG A 531 46.75 -8.31 -16.86
N TRP A 532 46.10 -8.62 -17.98
CA TRP A 532 45.48 -9.94 -18.20
C TRP A 532 46.52 -11.05 -17.98
N VAL A 533 46.17 -12.00 -17.12
CA VAL A 533 46.85 -13.26 -16.92
C VAL A 533 45.89 -14.32 -17.46
N GLU A 534 46.36 -15.16 -18.36
CA GLU A 534 45.57 -16.27 -18.88
C GLU A 534 45.25 -17.23 -17.71
N PRO A 535 43.98 -17.63 -17.50
CA PRO A 535 43.64 -18.58 -16.45
C PRO A 535 44.49 -19.84 -16.59
N LYS A 536 45.11 -20.29 -15.49
CA LYS A 536 45.80 -21.58 -15.50
C LYS A 536 44.76 -22.65 -15.77
N GLU A 537 44.98 -23.43 -16.83
CA GLU A 537 44.24 -24.67 -17.05
C GLU A 537 44.45 -25.55 -15.80
N SER A 538 43.37 -25.84 -15.10
CA SER A 538 43.37 -26.74 -13.94
C SER A 538 43.03 -28.13 -14.45
N ASP A 539 43.87 -29.11 -14.10
CA ASP A 539 43.79 -30.46 -14.66
C ASP A 539 42.42 -31.11 -14.43
N CYS A 540 41.60 -31.15 -15.49
CA CYS A 540 40.39 -31.95 -15.58
C CYS A 540 40.53 -32.89 -16.79
N SER A 541 40.44 -34.20 -16.53
CA SER A 541 40.77 -35.23 -17.52
C SER A 541 39.82 -35.22 -18.72
N PRO A 542 40.31 -35.43 -19.95
CA PRO A 542 39.46 -35.42 -21.14
C PRO A 542 38.67 -36.74 -21.25
N ASN A 543 37.43 -36.75 -20.76
CA ASN A 543 36.53 -37.87 -21.07
C ASN A 543 35.03 -37.50 -21.02
N GLN A 544 34.53 -36.86 -22.09
CA GLN A 544 33.26 -37.19 -22.76
C GLN A 544 33.10 -36.34 -24.01
N GLN A 545 32.64 -36.96 -25.10
CA GLN A 545 32.30 -36.24 -26.34
C GLN A 545 30.89 -35.62 -26.19
N PRO A 546 30.68 -34.37 -26.63
CA PRO A 546 29.37 -33.95 -27.10
C PRO A 546 29.07 -34.69 -28.42
N GLU A 547 27.91 -35.32 -28.53
CA GLU A 547 27.37 -35.70 -29.85
C GLU A 547 26.84 -34.45 -30.57
N ASP A 548 26.74 -34.51 -31.90
CA ASP A 548 26.08 -33.48 -32.69
C ASP A 548 24.61 -33.37 -32.29
N ASP A 549 24.15 -32.16 -31.96
CA ASP A 549 22.80 -31.76 -32.33
C ASP A 549 22.80 -30.30 -32.83
N LYS A 550 21.95 -30.04 -33.82
CA LYS A 550 21.94 -28.78 -34.58
C LYS A 550 20.71 -27.97 -34.22
N ASP A 551 20.91 -26.79 -33.65
CA ASP A 551 19.87 -25.77 -33.53
C ASP A 551 20.22 -24.51 -34.34
N GLU A 552 19.19 -23.88 -34.90
CA GLU A 552 19.33 -22.94 -36.02
C GLU A 552 19.69 -21.50 -35.59
N GLU A 553 20.35 -20.78 -36.52
CA GLU A 553 20.71 -19.36 -36.39
C GLU A 553 19.47 -18.45 -36.54
N ILE A 554 18.53 -18.51 -35.58
CA ILE A 554 17.38 -17.60 -35.52
C ILE A 554 17.81 -16.30 -34.85
N GLY A 555 18.49 -15.45 -35.61
CA GLY A 555 18.92 -14.12 -35.18
C GLY A 555 17.75 -13.17 -34.90
N LEU A 556 17.56 -12.79 -33.63
CA LEU A 556 16.71 -11.66 -33.22
C LEU A 556 17.57 -10.45 -32.84
N PRO A 557 17.23 -9.21 -33.26
CA PRO A 557 18.14 -8.08 -33.12
C PRO A 557 18.38 -7.67 -31.66
N LEU A 558 19.65 -7.47 -31.30
CA LEU A 558 20.03 -6.94 -29.99
C LEU A 558 19.64 -5.46 -29.90
N HIS A 559 18.56 -5.16 -29.16
CA HIS A 559 18.11 -3.78 -28.93
C HIS A 559 19.10 -3.01 -28.04
N VAL A 560 20.08 -2.37 -28.67
CA VAL A 560 20.86 -1.30 -28.05
C VAL A 560 19.93 -0.09 -27.83
N PHE A 561 19.70 0.28 -26.58
CA PHE A 561 18.83 1.40 -26.24
C PHE A 561 19.61 2.71 -26.29
N ASP A 562 19.70 3.32 -27.48
CA ASP A 562 20.26 4.66 -27.69
C ASP A 562 19.26 5.74 -27.22
N PRO A 563 19.61 6.60 -26.24
CA PRO A 563 18.72 7.67 -25.76
C PRO A 563 18.40 8.78 -26.78
N ASN A 564 19.14 8.91 -27.89
CA ASN A 564 19.10 10.10 -28.76
C ASN A 564 18.90 9.83 -30.27
N ALA A 565 18.32 8.69 -30.65
CA ALA A 565 18.07 8.34 -32.04
C ALA A 565 17.09 9.30 -32.78
N ARG A 566 17.64 10.31 -33.49
CA ARG A 566 16.93 11.08 -34.54
C ARG A 566 17.43 10.69 -35.92
N CYS A 567 16.50 10.52 -36.87
CA CYS A 567 16.76 9.91 -38.16
C CYS A 567 17.57 10.80 -39.13
N VAL A 568 18.77 10.35 -39.54
CA VAL A 568 19.40 10.70 -40.81
C VAL A 568 20.13 9.45 -41.36
N HIS A 569 19.90 9.07 -42.61
CA HIS A 569 20.66 8.03 -43.29
C HIS A 569 21.83 8.62 -44.09
N PRO A 570 23.04 8.04 -43.99
CA PRO A 570 23.99 7.99 -45.10
C PRO A 570 24.14 6.55 -45.64
N LYS A 571 24.68 6.41 -46.85
CA LYS A 571 24.83 5.13 -47.56
C LYS A 571 26.22 4.51 -47.35
N LYS A 572 26.27 3.18 -47.48
CA LYS A 572 27.50 2.36 -47.48
C LYS A 572 28.25 2.53 -48.81
N SER A 573 29.58 2.54 -48.77
CA SER A 573 30.47 2.34 -49.92
C SER A 573 31.70 1.55 -49.46
N GLU A 574 32.37 0.89 -50.40
CA GLU A 574 33.36 -0.15 -50.15
C GLU A 574 34.80 0.36 -50.20
N LEU A 575 35.74 -0.38 -49.58
CA LEU A 575 36.85 -0.99 -50.31
C LEU A 575 37.55 -2.07 -49.46
N LEU A 576 38.21 -3.02 -50.13
CA LEU A 576 38.89 -4.18 -49.52
C LEU A 576 40.40 -3.93 -49.36
N GLY A 577 41.03 -4.71 -48.47
CA GLY A 577 42.50 -4.88 -48.47
C GLY A 577 43.01 -5.53 -47.18
N GLY A 578 43.48 -6.77 -47.25
CA GLY A 578 44.13 -7.45 -46.12
C GLY A 578 45.18 -8.45 -46.59
N ILE A 579 46.20 -8.67 -45.75
CA ILE A 579 47.17 -9.80 -45.77
C ILE A 579 47.98 -9.77 -44.44
N PRO A 580 48.40 -10.92 -43.87
CA PRO A 580 48.85 -10.99 -42.47
C PRO A 580 50.39 -10.94 -42.24
N PRO A 581 50.86 -10.65 -41.00
CA PRO A 581 52.28 -10.61 -40.64
C PRO A 581 52.90 -11.97 -40.23
N GLN A 582 54.19 -12.15 -40.52
CA GLN A 582 55.01 -13.32 -40.11
C GLN A 582 55.65 -13.18 -38.71
N LYS A 583 56.28 -14.27 -38.22
CA LYS A 583 56.92 -14.40 -36.88
C LYS A 583 58.43 -14.63 -36.99
N SER A 584 59.20 -14.20 -35.98
CA SER A 584 60.58 -14.68 -35.70
C SER A 584 60.89 -14.65 -34.18
N LYS A 585 61.94 -15.36 -33.71
CA LYS A 585 62.24 -15.63 -32.27
C LYS A 585 63.75 -15.72 -31.92
N ALA A 586 64.12 -15.28 -30.71
CA ALA A 586 65.28 -15.67 -29.86
C ALA A 586 64.91 -15.40 -28.35
N LYS A 587 65.51 -15.90 -27.25
CA LYS A 587 66.72 -16.66 -26.84
C LYS A 587 68.01 -15.88 -26.48
N THR A 588 68.74 -16.10 -25.36
CA THR A 588 68.38 -16.46 -23.93
C THR A 588 69.64 -16.55 -23.00
N ARG A 589 69.54 -16.06 -21.74
CA ARG A 589 70.24 -16.54 -20.49
C ARG A 589 71.81 -16.37 -20.40
N PRO A 590 72.50 -16.63 -19.24
CA PRO A 590 72.23 -16.12 -17.86
C PRO A 590 73.47 -15.91 -16.89
N ASP A 591 73.20 -15.41 -15.67
CA ASP A 591 73.77 -15.68 -14.31
C ASP A 591 75.25 -15.50 -13.84
N GLY A 592 75.38 -15.02 -12.58
CA GLY A 592 76.52 -15.16 -11.63
C GLY A 592 77.21 -13.85 -11.16
N HIS A 593 77.70 -13.63 -9.93
CA HIS A 593 77.39 -14.04 -8.54
C HIS A 593 78.31 -13.20 -7.58
N THR A 594 77.87 -12.99 -6.33
CA THR A 594 78.41 -12.26 -5.13
C THR A 594 79.90 -12.53 -4.72
N PRO A 595 80.56 -11.79 -3.75
CA PRO A 595 80.02 -11.11 -2.55
C PRO A 595 80.58 -9.70 -2.16
N SER A 596 80.22 -9.21 -0.95
CA SER A 596 80.48 -7.87 -0.36
C SER A 596 81.36 -7.95 0.92
N PRO A 597 81.82 -6.82 1.52
CA PRO A 597 81.11 -6.34 2.73
C PRO A 597 81.07 -4.81 2.98
N MET A 598 79.98 -4.32 3.62
CA MET A 598 79.85 -3.18 4.59
C MET A 598 80.36 -1.77 4.16
N GLN A 599 79.72 -0.62 4.43
CA GLN A 599 78.60 -0.18 5.30
C GLN A 599 78.17 1.25 4.79
N GLU A 600 77.11 1.98 5.19
CA GLU A 600 76.04 1.85 6.21
C GLU A 600 74.77 2.70 5.84
N THR A 601 73.74 2.64 6.70
CA THR A 601 72.50 3.44 6.84
C THR A 601 72.16 4.65 5.93
N ARG A 602 71.04 4.49 5.21
CA ARG A 602 69.79 5.23 5.50
C ARG A 602 68.59 4.32 5.19
N ARG A 603 67.49 4.37 5.96
CA ARG A 603 66.36 3.44 5.80
C ARG A 603 65.27 4.00 4.87
N ASP A 604 65.27 3.55 3.63
CA ASP A 604 64.01 3.28 2.93
C ASP A 604 63.39 2.00 3.49
N SER A 605 62.08 1.81 3.35
CA SER A 605 61.38 0.57 3.74
C SER A 605 60.14 0.32 2.90
N ALA A 606 60.35 0.22 1.58
CA ALA A 606 59.41 -0.48 0.69
C ALA A 606 59.84 -1.95 0.60
N THR A 607 59.24 -2.82 1.42
CA THR A 607 59.32 -4.28 1.23
C THR A 607 57.93 -4.82 1.01
N SER A 608 57.69 -5.45 -0.14
CA SER A 608 56.49 -6.25 -0.38
C SER A 608 56.68 -7.64 0.23
N THR A 609 56.29 -7.80 1.49
CA THR A 609 55.91 -9.11 2.01
C THR A 609 54.53 -9.46 1.44
N ASP A 610 54.39 -10.64 0.83
CA ASP A 610 53.09 -11.32 0.75
C ASP A 610 52.78 -11.85 2.16
N ASP A 611 52.46 -10.94 3.09
CA ASP A 611 52.04 -11.31 4.42
C ASP A 611 50.67 -12.00 4.34
N LYS A 612 50.72 -13.34 4.36
CA LYS A 612 49.59 -14.19 4.71
C LYS A 612 49.21 -14.03 6.19
N ASN A 613 48.94 -12.81 6.61
CA ASN A 613 48.07 -12.58 7.75
C ASN A 613 46.66 -12.93 7.30
N GLU A 614 46.24 -14.16 7.57
CA GLU A 614 44.83 -14.58 7.55
C GLU A 614 44.09 -13.80 8.63
N THR A 615 43.85 -12.53 8.35
CA THR A 615 43.02 -11.64 9.16
C THR A 615 41.63 -12.20 9.06
N GLU A 616 41.15 -12.80 10.15
CA GLU A 616 39.86 -13.47 10.20
C GLU A 616 38.75 -12.48 9.82
N VAL A 617 38.30 -12.55 8.55
CA VAL A 617 37.31 -11.62 8.02
C VAL A 617 36.01 -11.88 8.78
N LYS A 618 35.62 -10.92 9.63
CA LYS A 618 34.42 -10.95 10.48
C LYS A 618 33.16 -11.05 9.61
N LYS A 619 32.83 -12.27 9.20
CA LYS A 619 31.76 -12.63 8.27
C LYS A 619 30.40 -12.18 8.80
N ILE A 620 29.79 -11.26 8.08
CA ILE A 620 28.47 -10.74 8.40
C ILE A 620 27.43 -11.65 7.74
N LYS A 621 26.66 -12.36 8.57
CA LYS A 621 25.53 -13.17 8.09
C LYS A 621 24.43 -12.24 7.60
N VAL A 622 23.95 -12.50 6.38
CA VAL A 622 22.89 -11.74 5.73
C VAL A 622 21.90 -12.69 5.06
N ASN A 623 20.63 -12.27 4.97
CA ASN A 623 19.62 -13.06 4.29
C ASN A 623 19.85 -13.08 2.76
N LYS A 624 19.18 -14.01 2.06
CA LYS A 624 19.35 -14.26 0.62
C LYS A 624 19.15 -13.01 -0.27
N ARG A 625 18.31 -12.07 0.15
CA ARG A 625 18.03 -10.83 -0.61
C ARG A 625 19.20 -9.85 -0.51
N ALA A 626 19.64 -9.56 0.71
CA ALA A 626 20.81 -8.72 0.95
C ALA A 626 22.11 -9.33 0.40
N PHE A 627 22.30 -10.65 0.52
CA PHE A 627 23.42 -11.37 -0.07
C PHE A 627 23.52 -11.18 -1.60
N LYS A 628 22.38 -11.21 -2.31
CA LYS A 628 22.34 -10.96 -3.77
C LYS A 628 22.78 -9.54 -4.10
N VAL A 629 22.33 -8.54 -3.34
CA VAL A 629 22.73 -7.14 -3.53
C VAL A 629 24.22 -6.97 -3.33
N PHE A 630 24.78 -7.41 -2.20
CA PHE A 630 26.21 -7.29 -1.93
C PHE A 630 27.06 -8.10 -2.95
N SER A 631 26.64 -9.31 -3.34
CA SER A 631 27.28 -10.08 -4.43
C SER A 631 27.27 -9.37 -5.79
N THR A 632 26.26 -8.52 -6.04
CA THR A 632 26.16 -7.71 -7.26
C THR A 632 27.00 -6.43 -7.16
N MET A 633 27.24 -5.88 -5.96
CA MET A 633 28.08 -4.70 -5.73
C MET A 633 29.58 -5.01 -5.68
N PHE A 634 29.97 -6.08 -4.98
CA PHE A 634 31.37 -6.51 -4.86
C PHE A 634 31.77 -7.44 -6.02
N HIS A 635 33.03 -7.88 -6.07
CA HIS A 635 33.53 -8.81 -7.08
C HIS A 635 33.80 -10.17 -6.44
N VAL A 636 32.88 -11.12 -6.59
CA VAL A 636 33.04 -12.51 -6.12
C VAL A 636 33.79 -13.32 -7.19
N PRO A 637 35.00 -13.85 -6.93
CA PRO A 637 35.71 -14.73 -7.86
C PRO A 637 35.08 -16.12 -7.82
N SER A 638 34.20 -16.42 -8.78
CA SER A 638 33.54 -17.71 -8.92
C SER A 638 33.28 -18.03 -10.39
N ALA A 639 33.21 -19.31 -10.75
CA ALA A 639 32.96 -19.78 -12.11
C ALA A 639 31.59 -19.33 -12.70
N THR A 640 30.75 -18.66 -11.91
CA THR A 640 29.40 -18.22 -12.27
C THR A 640 29.30 -16.71 -12.48
N GLU A 641 30.33 -16.05 -13.06
CA GLU A 641 30.35 -14.60 -13.34
C GLU A 641 29.06 -14.09 -14.01
N GLN A 642 28.44 -14.91 -14.88
CA GLN A 642 27.23 -14.57 -15.64
C GLN A 642 25.96 -14.36 -14.79
N GLN A 643 25.93 -14.75 -13.50
CA GLN A 643 24.76 -14.52 -12.63
C GLN A 643 24.78 -13.16 -11.90
N ASN A 644 25.92 -12.44 -11.90
CA ASN A 644 26.13 -11.26 -11.05
C ASN A 644 26.07 -9.92 -11.80
N THR A 645 25.56 -9.87 -13.04
CA THR A 645 25.51 -8.68 -13.91
C THR A 645 24.17 -7.92 -13.88
N GLY A 646 23.34 -8.13 -12.85
CA GLY A 646 22.00 -7.54 -12.76
C GLY A 646 21.96 -6.05 -12.39
N GLU A 647 20.85 -5.38 -12.73
CA GLU A 647 20.46 -4.12 -12.09
C GLU A 647 20.07 -4.37 -10.63
N VAL A 648 20.37 -3.43 -9.73
CA VAL A 648 19.90 -3.43 -8.34
C VAL A 648 18.86 -2.31 -8.20
N ALA A 649 17.63 -2.64 -7.79
CA ALA A 649 16.64 -1.60 -7.48
C ALA A 649 17.05 -0.84 -6.19
N TRP A 650 16.83 0.46 -6.13
CA TRP A 650 17.27 1.29 -5.00
C TRP A 650 16.71 0.79 -3.66
N THR A 651 15.43 0.38 -3.65
CA THR A 651 14.76 -0.23 -2.50
C THR A 651 15.46 -1.49 -1.97
N GLU A 652 16.06 -2.30 -2.84
CA GLU A 652 16.83 -3.49 -2.45
C GLU A 652 18.14 -3.09 -1.75
N PHE A 653 18.79 -2.02 -2.21
CA PHE A 653 19.98 -1.47 -1.55
C PHE A 653 19.64 -0.86 -0.17
N LEU A 654 18.59 -0.04 -0.09
CA LEU A 654 18.08 0.50 1.17
C LEU A 654 17.73 -0.62 2.17
N TYR A 655 17.03 -1.66 1.70
CA TYR A 655 16.71 -2.85 2.49
C TYR A 655 17.97 -3.58 2.98
N SER A 656 18.97 -3.74 2.11
CA SER A 656 20.21 -4.47 2.44
C SER A 656 21.04 -3.74 3.49
N MET A 657 21.17 -2.41 3.36
CA MET A 657 21.85 -1.56 4.35
C MET A 657 21.08 -1.51 5.67
N LYS A 658 19.74 -1.44 5.65
CA LYS A 658 18.93 -1.52 6.88
C LYS A 658 19.06 -2.88 7.57
N THR A 659 19.00 -3.97 6.80
CA THR A 659 19.11 -5.36 7.30
C THR A 659 20.45 -5.62 8.00
N ILE A 660 21.54 -5.02 7.50
CA ILE A 660 22.87 -5.20 8.09
C ILE A 660 23.14 -4.31 9.33
N GLY A 661 22.20 -3.45 9.71
CA GLY A 661 22.27 -2.65 10.96
C GLY A 661 22.57 -1.17 10.80
N PHE A 662 22.30 -0.57 9.62
CA PHE A 662 22.29 0.89 9.47
C PHE A 662 20.88 1.46 9.67
N SER A 663 20.81 2.60 10.36
CA SER A 663 19.70 3.53 10.18
C SER A 663 19.81 4.17 8.80
N VAL A 664 18.67 4.30 8.10
CA VAL A 664 18.58 4.75 6.71
C VAL A 664 17.58 5.91 6.66
N GLU A 665 18.07 7.11 6.37
CA GLU A 665 17.29 8.36 6.39
C GLU A 665 17.32 9.01 5.01
N LYS A 666 16.13 9.38 4.48
CA LYS A 666 16.05 10.23 3.28
C LYS A 666 16.27 11.68 3.69
N LEU A 667 17.30 12.31 3.13
CA LEU A 667 17.57 13.73 3.30
C LEU A 667 16.74 14.52 2.28
N TYR A 668 17.33 15.54 1.66
CA TYR A 668 16.72 16.31 0.58
C TYR A 668 17.22 15.84 -0.79
N GLY A 669 16.40 16.07 -1.81
CA GLY A 669 16.68 15.74 -3.20
C GLY A 669 16.88 14.25 -3.41
N SER A 670 18.12 13.91 -3.77
CA SER A 670 18.58 12.55 -4.01
C SER A 670 19.43 11.99 -2.88
N SER A 671 19.84 12.78 -1.88
CA SER A 671 20.80 12.31 -0.88
C SER A 671 20.12 11.44 0.20
N TRP A 672 20.73 10.28 0.47
CA TRP A 672 20.35 9.36 1.54
C TRP A 672 21.51 9.17 2.51
N GLN A 673 21.21 9.27 3.80
CA GLN A 673 22.14 9.09 4.91
C GLN A 673 22.06 7.65 5.42
N PHE A 674 23.23 7.03 5.56
CA PHE A 674 23.39 5.71 6.17
C PHE A 674 24.26 5.86 7.42
N THR A 675 23.64 5.80 8.59
CA THR A 675 24.32 5.92 9.89
C THR A 675 24.26 4.58 10.64
N PRO A 676 25.40 4.01 11.06
CA PRO A 676 25.43 2.79 11.87
C PRO A 676 24.53 2.90 13.10
N ASP A 677 23.74 1.86 13.35
CA ASP A 677 22.75 1.80 14.44
C ASP A 677 23.00 0.55 15.31
N THR A 678 22.83 -0.65 14.73
CA THR A 678 23.13 -1.93 15.41
C THR A 678 24.42 -2.59 14.94
N ILE A 679 25.09 -2.04 13.91
CA ILE A 679 26.37 -2.54 13.40
C ILE A 679 27.55 -1.83 14.06
N ASP A 680 28.57 -2.60 14.38
CA ASP A 680 29.83 -2.18 15.01
C ASP A 680 30.74 -1.43 14.00
N LEU A 681 30.32 -0.22 13.62
CA LEU A 681 31.02 0.69 12.71
C LEU A 681 30.88 2.14 13.21
N GLN A 682 31.97 2.92 13.15
CA GLN A 682 31.99 4.31 13.66
C GLN A 682 31.69 5.37 12.58
N ARG A 683 31.68 4.98 11.30
CA ARG A 683 31.64 5.90 10.14
C ARG A 683 30.29 5.83 9.42
N SER A 684 29.63 6.96 9.23
CA SER A 684 28.43 7.09 8.39
C SER A 684 28.81 7.34 6.92
N ILE A 685 27.88 7.12 5.99
CA ILE A 685 28.11 7.36 4.55
C ILE A 685 26.87 7.93 3.87
N GLN A 686 27.08 8.76 2.85
CA GLN A 686 26.01 9.29 1.97
C GLN A 686 26.12 8.73 0.55
N PHE A 687 24.95 8.44 -0.02
CA PHE A 687 24.79 8.01 -1.41
C PHE A 687 23.61 8.75 -2.06
N HIS A 688 23.64 8.89 -3.39
CA HIS A 688 22.59 9.55 -4.15
C HIS A 688 21.65 8.52 -4.81
N GLU A 689 20.35 8.66 -4.58
CA GLU A 689 19.31 7.91 -5.27
C GLU A 689 19.41 8.13 -6.79
N PRO A 690 19.37 7.07 -7.62
CA PRO A 690 19.38 7.22 -9.06
C PRO A 690 18.10 7.90 -9.58
N HIS A 691 18.24 9.04 -10.27
CA HIS A 691 17.14 9.77 -10.89
C HIS A 691 17.18 9.69 -12.44
N PRO A 692 16.03 9.75 -13.13
CA PRO A 692 14.66 9.81 -12.57
C PRO A 692 14.14 8.45 -12.07
N ARG A 693 14.80 7.34 -12.42
CA ARG A 693 14.38 5.98 -12.05
C ARG A 693 15.30 5.40 -10.99
N ALA A 694 14.74 5.07 -9.82
CA ALA A 694 15.42 4.52 -8.65
C ALA A 694 15.99 3.09 -8.85
N LYS A 695 16.93 2.95 -9.79
CA LYS A 695 17.65 1.74 -10.17
C LYS A 695 19.14 2.02 -10.25
N MET A 696 19.94 1.25 -9.51
CA MET A 696 21.38 1.23 -9.64
C MET A 696 21.77 0.31 -10.81
N TRP A 697 22.22 0.91 -11.91
CA TRP A 697 22.88 0.16 -12.98
C TRP A 697 24.14 -0.54 -12.47
N TYR A 698 24.57 -1.60 -13.17
CA TYR A 698 25.72 -2.43 -12.75
C TYR A 698 26.99 -1.61 -12.46
N TRP A 699 27.34 -0.65 -13.33
CA TRP A 699 28.52 0.20 -13.13
C TRP A 699 28.42 1.07 -11.86
N LEU A 700 27.23 1.59 -11.56
CA LEU A 700 26.97 2.39 -10.35
C LEU A 700 27.03 1.51 -9.10
N SER A 701 26.49 0.29 -9.18
CA SER A 701 26.57 -0.73 -8.12
C SER A 701 28.02 -1.13 -7.81
N LYS A 702 28.88 -1.30 -8.83
CA LYS A 702 30.33 -1.50 -8.62
C LYS A 702 31.02 -0.25 -8.06
N SER A 703 30.61 0.94 -8.48
CA SER A 703 31.16 2.18 -7.92
C SER A 703 30.84 2.32 -6.42
N TYR A 704 29.60 2.06 -6.03
CA TYR A 704 29.16 2.08 -4.63
C TYR A 704 29.79 0.94 -3.82
N GLY A 705 30.00 -0.24 -4.43
CA GLY A 705 30.79 -1.33 -3.85
C GLY A 705 32.23 -0.90 -3.51
N ARG A 706 32.91 -0.16 -4.40
CA ARG A 706 34.24 0.42 -4.10
C ARG A 706 34.19 1.47 -2.98
N ARG A 707 33.13 2.29 -2.92
CA ARG A 707 32.95 3.26 -1.81
C ARG A 707 32.78 2.55 -0.46
N LEU A 708 31.94 1.50 -0.39
CA LEU A 708 31.79 0.67 0.81
C LEU A 708 33.08 -0.08 1.18
N HIS A 709 33.83 -0.59 0.20
CA HIS A 709 35.12 -1.23 0.43
C HIS A 709 36.13 -0.27 1.08
N ARG A 710 36.22 0.98 0.61
CA ARG A 710 37.13 1.98 1.19
C ARG A 710 36.63 2.58 2.51
N ALA A 711 35.32 2.58 2.77
CA ALA A 711 34.75 3.05 4.03
C ALA A 711 34.85 2.01 5.16
N TYR A 712 34.71 0.71 4.85
CA TYR A 712 34.48 -0.36 5.84
C TYR A 712 35.32 -1.63 5.61
N GLY A 713 36.23 -1.65 4.63
CA GLY A 713 37.02 -2.84 4.25
C GLY A 713 36.25 -3.91 3.48
N TRP A 714 34.93 -3.77 3.32
CA TRP A 714 34.03 -4.81 2.82
C TRP A 714 34.42 -5.36 1.44
N THR A 715 34.39 -6.69 1.28
CA THR A 715 34.62 -7.42 0.04
C THR A 715 33.47 -8.42 -0.21
N GLY A 716 33.52 -9.17 -1.31
CA GLY A 716 32.57 -10.27 -1.54
C GLY A 716 32.65 -11.39 -0.49
N GLU A 717 33.76 -11.49 0.25
CA GLU A 717 34.02 -12.51 1.27
C GLU A 717 33.55 -12.07 2.68
N THR A 718 33.22 -10.78 2.85
CA THR A 718 32.70 -10.23 4.11
C THR A 718 31.26 -10.68 4.42
N PHE A 719 30.52 -11.17 3.43
CA PHE A 719 29.10 -11.53 3.57
C PHE A 719 28.93 -13.04 3.40
N ASP A 720 28.20 -13.66 4.33
CA ASP A 720 27.76 -15.06 4.22
C ASP A 720 26.23 -15.14 4.22
N LEU A 721 25.67 -16.18 3.59
CA LEU A 721 24.25 -16.49 3.73
C LEU A 721 23.94 -16.96 5.15
N GLU A 722 22.89 -16.39 5.74
CA GLU A 722 22.33 -16.90 6.98
C GLU A 722 21.67 -18.27 6.75
N ASN A 723 22.34 -19.34 7.20
CA ASN A 723 21.78 -20.69 7.20
C ASN A 723 20.52 -20.74 8.07
N THR A 724 19.36 -20.90 7.44
CA THR A 724 18.07 -21.05 8.12
C THR A 724 17.92 -22.46 8.70
N GLU A 725 18.70 -22.77 9.73
CA GLU A 725 18.41 -23.92 10.60
C GLU A 725 17.02 -23.74 11.21
N LYS A 726 16.19 -24.78 11.12
CA LYS A 726 14.83 -24.76 11.67
C LYS A 726 14.88 -24.92 13.19
N GLY A 727 15.19 -23.82 13.88
CA GLY A 727 15.19 -23.75 15.33
C GLY A 727 13.81 -24.09 15.90
N LEU A 728 13.64 -25.33 16.34
CA LEU A 728 12.47 -25.77 17.08
C LEU A 728 12.59 -25.24 18.52
N THR A 729 11.80 -24.22 18.87
CA THR A 729 11.77 -23.69 20.23
C THR A 729 11.00 -24.61 21.17
N GLN A 730 11.65 -25.16 22.19
CA GLN A 730 11.05 -25.63 23.46
C GLN A 730 12.14 -25.69 24.56
N PRO A 731 11.79 -25.89 25.86
CA PRO A 731 12.39 -25.09 26.93
C PRO A 731 13.59 -25.70 27.67
N VAL A 732 14.24 -24.86 28.47
CA VAL A 732 15.33 -25.23 29.39
C VAL A 732 14.79 -25.98 30.61
N ALA A 733 15.17 -27.25 30.77
CA ALA A 733 15.18 -27.96 32.05
C ALA A 733 16.14 -29.17 32.01
N ALA A 734 17.06 -29.24 32.99
CA ALA A 734 17.83 -30.39 33.49
C ALA A 734 18.48 -31.43 32.52
N ALA A 735 19.75 -31.76 32.81
CA ALA A 735 20.49 -32.94 32.31
C ALA A 735 20.30 -34.14 33.29
N PRO A 736 20.85 -35.38 33.05
CA PRO A 736 21.81 -35.77 32.01
C PRO A 736 21.63 -37.18 31.36
N SER A 737 22.64 -37.56 30.56
CA SER A 737 23.17 -38.92 30.28
C SER A 737 22.63 -39.81 29.12
N ASN A 738 23.60 -40.14 28.25
CA ASN A 738 23.92 -41.43 27.59
C ASN A 738 23.19 -42.03 26.37
N ASP A 739 24.06 -42.42 25.43
CA ASP A 739 24.12 -43.57 24.49
C ASP A 739 23.21 -43.72 23.25
N ASP A 740 23.92 -43.86 22.11
CA ASP A 740 23.69 -44.68 20.90
C ASP A 740 22.38 -44.64 20.08
N GLY A 741 22.49 -44.84 18.75
CA GLY A 741 21.27 -45.08 17.94
C GLY A 741 21.23 -45.04 16.40
N LEU A 742 22.36 -44.95 15.67
CA LEU A 742 22.50 -45.31 14.23
C LEU A 742 21.49 -44.81 13.14
N ASN A 743 22.05 -44.15 12.11
CA ASN A 743 21.76 -44.31 10.65
C ASN A 743 20.37 -43.99 10.00
N LYS A 744 20.42 -43.05 9.02
CA LYS A 744 20.15 -43.23 7.54
C LYS A 744 18.81 -43.90 7.08
N ASN A 745 18.16 -43.52 5.96
CA ASN A 745 18.62 -42.86 4.72
C ASN A 745 17.43 -42.52 3.76
N ILE A 746 17.72 -41.76 2.69
CA ILE A 746 17.05 -41.78 1.34
C ILE A 746 15.59 -41.24 1.23
N TRP A 747 15.09 -40.76 0.07
CA TRP A 747 15.51 -39.73 -0.93
C TRP A 747 14.46 -39.68 -2.09
N SER A 748 14.52 -38.63 -2.94
CA SER A 748 13.68 -38.40 -4.15
C SER A 748 12.17 -38.19 -3.90
N GLY A 749 11.37 -37.53 -4.75
CA GLY A 749 11.55 -36.78 -6.02
C GLY A 749 10.14 -36.38 -6.53
N HIS A 750 9.87 -35.39 -7.39
CA HIS A 750 10.65 -34.44 -8.21
C HIS A 750 9.85 -33.10 -8.32
N SER A 751 10.40 -32.07 -9.00
CA SER A 751 9.76 -30.73 -9.13
C SER A 751 9.43 -30.36 -10.58
N PRO A 752 8.34 -29.60 -10.85
CA PRO A 752 8.14 -28.85 -12.09
C PRO A 752 8.37 -27.34 -11.87
N LEU A 753 9.61 -26.87 -12.11
CA LEU A 753 10.01 -25.47 -11.86
C LEU A 753 9.53 -24.44 -12.92
N GLY A 754 8.98 -24.88 -14.06
CA GLY A 754 8.66 -24.00 -15.20
C GLY A 754 7.65 -22.88 -14.89
N ASN A 755 6.60 -23.16 -14.12
CA ASN A 755 5.59 -22.16 -13.77
C ASN A 755 6.06 -21.16 -12.70
N ILE A 756 7.14 -21.47 -11.99
CA ILE A 756 7.58 -20.69 -10.83
C ILE A 756 8.25 -19.38 -11.24
N LEU A 757 8.83 -19.26 -12.44
CA LEU A 757 9.57 -18.05 -12.81
C LEU A 757 8.69 -16.81 -13.00
N ASN A 758 7.53 -16.95 -13.64
CA ASN A 758 6.55 -15.86 -13.77
C ASN A 758 5.90 -15.54 -12.41
N ILE A 759 5.54 -16.58 -11.64
CA ILE A 759 4.98 -16.43 -10.29
C ILE A 759 5.97 -15.72 -9.36
N VAL A 760 7.29 -15.97 -9.48
CA VAL A 760 8.32 -15.27 -8.69
C VAL A 760 8.50 -13.82 -9.11
N LEU A 761 8.32 -13.48 -10.40
CA LEU A 761 8.30 -12.09 -10.86
C LEU A 761 7.10 -11.31 -10.29
N ASP A 762 5.89 -11.90 -10.31
CA ASP A 762 4.70 -11.29 -9.70
C ASP A 762 4.72 -11.31 -8.15
N ILE A 763 5.47 -12.22 -7.52
CA ILE A 763 5.69 -12.19 -6.06
C ILE A 763 6.71 -11.10 -5.67
N MET A 764 7.79 -10.93 -6.43
CA MET A 764 8.84 -9.92 -6.10
C MET A 764 8.40 -8.47 -6.31
N LEU A 765 7.29 -8.22 -7.01
CA LEU A 765 6.72 -6.87 -7.17
C LEU A 765 5.69 -6.51 -6.08
N ASP A 766 5.12 -7.50 -5.38
CA ASP A 766 3.92 -7.33 -4.54
C ASP A 766 4.20 -6.68 -3.18
N GLU A 767 5.39 -6.85 -2.58
CA GLU A 767 5.74 -6.29 -1.25
C GLU A 767 5.70 -4.75 -1.17
N ASN A 768 5.75 -4.07 -2.32
CA ASN A 768 5.66 -2.62 -2.39
C ASN A 768 4.20 -2.11 -2.46
N LEU A 769 3.25 -2.99 -2.76
CA LEU A 769 1.84 -2.67 -2.92
C LEU A 769 1.09 -2.73 -1.57
N PRO A 770 -0.04 -2.01 -1.43
CA PRO A 770 -0.92 -2.14 -0.27
C PRO A 770 -1.50 -3.56 -0.16
N ALA A 771 -1.16 -4.28 0.92
CA ALA A 771 -1.54 -5.67 1.16
C ALA A 771 -2.27 -5.86 2.51
N PHE A 772 -3.33 -6.69 2.50
CA PHE A 772 -4.22 -6.95 3.63
C PHE A 772 -4.22 -8.43 4.02
N PHE A 773 -3.71 -8.75 5.21
CA PHE A 773 -3.57 -10.11 5.75
C PHE A 773 -4.71 -10.46 6.72
N TYR A 774 -5.45 -11.52 6.42
CA TYR A 774 -6.48 -12.06 7.30
C TYR A 774 -5.85 -12.99 8.34
N ARG A 775 -5.80 -12.55 9.60
CA ARG A 775 -5.25 -13.29 10.74
C ARG A 775 -6.34 -13.51 11.81
N ASN A 776 -6.10 -14.39 12.77
CA ASN A 776 -7.00 -14.54 13.93
C ASN A 776 -6.95 -13.27 14.79
N SER A 777 -8.08 -12.90 15.42
CA SER A 777 -8.13 -11.75 16.32
C SER A 777 -7.39 -12.04 17.64
N PRO A 778 -6.66 -11.07 18.23
CA PRO A 778 -6.00 -11.23 19.53
C PRO A 778 -6.96 -11.18 20.73
N ASP A 779 -8.26 -10.92 20.50
CA ASP A 779 -9.30 -10.93 21.55
C ASP A 779 -9.71 -12.34 22.02
N GLY A 780 -9.21 -13.40 21.36
CA GLY A 780 -9.53 -14.80 21.68
C GLY A 780 -10.92 -15.27 21.20
N ILE A 781 -11.67 -14.42 20.51
CA ILE A 781 -13.02 -14.74 20.02
C ILE A 781 -12.89 -15.47 18.67
N ALA A 782 -13.21 -16.76 18.64
CA ALA A 782 -12.96 -17.64 17.49
C ALA A 782 -13.65 -17.20 16.17
N HIS A 783 -14.71 -16.39 16.24
CA HIS A 783 -15.41 -15.84 15.08
C HIS A 783 -14.97 -14.40 14.69
N HIS A 784 -13.91 -13.86 15.32
CA HIS A 784 -13.28 -12.61 14.93
C HIS A 784 -11.96 -12.85 14.18
N LYS A 785 -11.79 -12.17 13.05
CA LYS A 785 -10.57 -12.17 12.23
C LYS A 785 -10.02 -10.73 12.17
N GLY A 786 -8.76 -10.53 12.52
CA GLY A 786 -8.09 -9.24 12.33
C GLY A 786 -7.58 -9.12 10.90
N ILE A 787 -7.86 -7.99 10.24
CA ILE A 787 -7.25 -7.66 8.94
C ILE A 787 -6.10 -6.69 9.19
N PHE A 788 -4.88 -7.12 8.87
CA PHE A 788 -3.66 -6.36 9.06
C PHE A 788 -3.18 -5.78 7.72
N PHE A 789 -2.84 -4.50 7.69
CA PHE A 789 -2.37 -3.78 6.52
C PHE A 789 -0.83 -3.65 6.53
N SER A 790 -0.20 -3.81 5.37
CA SER A 790 1.20 -3.47 5.11
C SER A 790 1.33 -2.78 3.75
N ILE A 791 2.32 -1.91 3.61
CA ILE A 791 2.68 -1.28 2.33
C ILE A 791 4.18 -0.93 2.37
N ARG A 792 4.89 -1.07 1.24
CA ARG A 792 6.33 -0.71 1.11
C ARG A 792 7.21 -1.34 2.21
N GLY A 793 6.93 -2.58 2.59
CA GLY A 793 7.67 -3.31 3.62
C GLY A 793 7.45 -2.82 5.07
N SER A 794 6.34 -2.14 5.38
CA SER A 794 5.98 -1.80 6.77
C SER A 794 5.56 -3.05 7.57
N ASP A 795 5.85 -3.07 8.87
CA ASP A 795 5.30 -4.12 9.76
C ASP A 795 3.75 -4.15 9.68
N PRO A 796 3.11 -5.32 9.49
CA PRO A 796 1.66 -5.39 9.33
C PRO A 796 0.90 -4.91 10.57
N SER A 797 0.23 -3.76 10.46
CA SER A 797 -0.55 -3.12 11.52
C SER A 797 -2.05 -3.48 11.40
N PRO A 798 -2.83 -3.56 12.49
CA PRO A 798 -4.27 -3.80 12.37
C PRO A 798 -4.95 -2.62 11.67
N ALA A 799 -5.80 -2.92 10.68
CA ALA A 799 -6.60 -1.93 9.96
C ALA A 799 -8.10 -2.15 10.20
N TYR A 800 -8.57 -3.40 10.20
CA TYR A 800 -9.99 -3.72 10.43
C TYR A 800 -10.20 -4.94 11.33
N SER A 801 -11.37 -5.01 11.95
CA SER A 801 -11.90 -6.19 12.64
C SER A 801 -13.04 -6.78 11.81
N LEU A 802 -12.81 -7.93 11.17
CA LEU A 802 -13.84 -8.70 10.47
C LEU A 802 -14.51 -9.63 11.48
N ARG A 803 -15.79 -9.36 11.78
CA ARG A 803 -16.57 -10.10 12.78
C ARG A 803 -17.70 -10.85 12.09
N HIS A 804 -17.82 -12.13 12.38
CA HIS A 804 -18.93 -12.95 11.91
C HIS A 804 -20.02 -12.93 12.99
N GLY A 805 -21.27 -13.20 12.60
CA GLY A 805 -22.36 -13.36 13.57
C GLY A 805 -22.03 -14.44 14.60
N ASP A 806 -22.38 -14.20 15.87
CA ASP A 806 -22.28 -15.21 16.91
C ASP A 806 -23.23 -16.39 16.58
N PRO A 807 -22.76 -17.65 16.49
CA PRO A 807 -23.59 -18.79 16.15
C PRO A 807 -24.80 -19.02 17.06
N ALA A 808 -24.76 -18.54 18.31
CA ALA A 808 -25.89 -18.65 19.23
C ALA A 808 -27.06 -17.71 18.84
N THR A 809 -26.76 -16.56 18.23
CA THR A 809 -27.74 -15.52 17.86
C THR A 809 -28.03 -15.42 16.36
N SER A 810 -27.14 -15.94 15.50
CA SER A 810 -27.24 -15.92 14.04
C SER A 810 -27.47 -17.32 13.42
N ARG A 811 -28.35 -18.10 14.04
CA ARG A 811 -28.79 -19.42 13.53
C ARG A 811 -29.42 -19.30 12.14
N ASN A 812 -29.16 -20.27 11.28
CA ASN A 812 -29.70 -20.37 9.91
C ASN A 812 -29.38 -19.15 9.01
N CYS A 813 -28.33 -18.37 9.32
CA CYS A 813 -27.85 -17.29 8.46
C CYS A 813 -26.32 -17.13 8.57
N TYR A 814 -25.74 -16.54 7.52
CA TYR A 814 -24.36 -16.07 7.52
C TYR A 814 -24.38 -14.54 7.65
N ALA A 815 -23.62 -14.02 8.61
CA ALA A 815 -23.45 -12.59 8.80
C ALA A 815 -21.96 -12.27 8.95
N ALA A 816 -21.47 -11.25 8.25
CA ALA A 816 -20.11 -10.75 8.36
C ALA A 816 -20.10 -9.21 8.28
N GLY A 817 -19.48 -8.56 9.26
CA GLY A 817 -19.34 -7.10 9.34
C GLY A 817 -17.87 -6.68 9.44
N LEU A 818 -17.52 -5.60 8.74
CA LEU A 818 -16.18 -5.01 8.73
C LEU A 818 -16.15 -3.75 9.60
N PHE A 819 -15.54 -3.87 10.78
CA PHE A 819 -15.47 -2.81 11.78
C PHE A 819 -14.09 -2.15 11.81
N ASP A 820 -14.03 -0.90 12.30
CA ASP A 820 -12.75 -0.27 12.65
C ASP A 820 -12.03 -1.06 13.76
N CYS A 821 -10.71 -1.21 13.63
CA CYS A 821 -9.93 -2.00 14.59
C CYS A 821 -9.64 -1.27 15.91
N TYR A 822 -9.66 0.07 15.92
CA TYR A 822 -9.44 0.88 17.11
C TYR A 822 -10.77 1.33 17.76
N ASN A 823 -11.84 1.43 16.97
CA ASN A 823 -13.16 1.90 17.37
C ASN A 823 -14.25 0.84 17.07
N PRO A 824 -14.39 -0.22 17.89
CA PRO A 824 -15.32 -1.34 17.70
C PRO A 824 -16.80 -1.04 17.43
N GLU A 825 -17.26 0.20 17.62
CA GLU A 825 -18.63 0.67 17.37
C GLU A 825 -18.82 1.19 15.92
N VAL A 826 -17.73 1.44 15.18
CA VAL A 826 -17.75 1.91 13.78
C VAL A 826 -17.80 0.72 12.84
N LEU A 827 -18.93 0.56 12.15
CA LEU A 827 -19.17 -0.46 11.13
C LEU A 827 -19.11 0.19 9.74
N TYR A 828 -18.14 -0.22 8.90
CA TYR A 828 -17.98 0.30 7.55
C TYR A 828 -18.89 -0.38 6.53
N GLY A 829 -19.21 -1.66 6.76
CA GLY A 829 -20.16 -2.39 5.94
C GLY A 829 -20.42 -3.81 6.42
N GLU A 830 -21.56 -4.37 6.02
CA GLU A 830 -22.01 -5.71 6.40
C GLU A 830 -22.52 -6.52 5.20
N VAL A 831 -22.51 -7.84 5.36
CA VAL A 831 -23.13 -8.82 4.48
C VAL A 831 -23.98 -9.75 5.35
N LEU A 832 -25.28 -9.80 5.09
CA LEU A 832 -26.23 -10.72 5.72
C LEU A 832 -26.86 -11.61 4.65
N ILE A 833 -26.76 -12.93 4.81
CA ILE A 833 -27.24 -13.93 3.87
C ILE A 833 -28.10 -14.94 4.63
N LYS A 834 -29.33 -15.12 4.16
CA LYS A 834 -30.19 -16.26 4.51
C LYS A 834 -30.13 -17.24 3.34
N PRO A 835 -29.81 -18.52 3.56
CA PRO A 835 -29.81 -19.50 2.48
C PRO A 835 -31.25 -19.82 2.06
N GLU A 836 -31.42 -20.25 0.82
CA GLU A 836 -32.59 -21.05 0.46
C GLU A 836 -32.39 -22.49 0.96
N TRP A 837 -33.46 -23.25 1.17
CA TRP A 837 -33.38 -24.61 1.73
C TRP A 837 -33.88 -25.63 0.71
N THR A 838 -33.22 -26.80 0.65
CA THR A 838 -33.67 -27.90 -0.19
C THR A 838 -35.06 -28.39 0.23
N HIS A 839 -35.93 -28.63 -0.74
CA HIS A 839 -37.27 -29.14 -0.48
C HIS A 839 -37.21 -30.56 0.13
N PRO A 840 -38.10 -30.91 1.08
CA PRO A 840 -38.17 -32.25 1.65
C PRO A 840 -38.36 -33.31 0.57
N SER A 841 -37.55 -34.38 0.60
CA SER A 841 -37.66 -35.46 -0.37
C SER A 841 -39.01 -36.20 -0.24
N LEU A 842 -39.67 -36.40 -1.36
CA LEU A 842 -40.88 -37.23 -1.49
C LEU A 842 -40.56 -38.72 -1.72
N SER A 843 -39.28 -39.11 -1.70
CA SER A 843 -38.86 -40.50 -1.88
C SER A 843 -39.20 -41.34 -0.65
N GLN A 844 -40.16 -42.27 -0.79
CA GLN A 844 -40.52 -43.22 0.27
C GLN A 844 -39.33 -44.08 0.75
N GLU A 845 -38.31 -44.28 -0.08
CA GLU A 845 -37.13 -45.07 0.26
C GLU A 845 -36.14 -44.27 1.12
N GLU A 846 -35.99 -42.96 0.88
CA GLU A 846 -35.20 -42.06 1.72
C GLU A 846 -35.89 -41.71 3.05
N ILE A 847 -37.22 -41.54 3.03
CA ILE A 847 -38.05 -41.38 4.23
C ILE A 847 -37.95 -42.63 5.13
N ARG A 848 -37.90 -43.83 4.54
CA ARG A 848 -37.66 -45.08 5.29
C ARG A 848 -36.27 -45.16 5.92
N LEU A 849 -35.24 -44.66 5.24
CA LEU A 849 -33.87 -44.63 5.77
C LEU A 849 -33.73 -43.66 6.96
N ASN A 850 -34.46 -42.54 6.92
CA ASN A 850 -34.51 -41.54 8.01
C ASN A 850 -35.64 -41.80 9.03
N GLY A 851 -35.98 -43.07 9.28
CA GLY A 851 -36.87 -43.47 10.38
C GLY A 851 -38.34 -43.04 10.25
N GLY A 852 -38.79 -42.65 9.05
CA GLY A 852 -40.17 -42.18 8.79
C GLY A 852 -40.32 -40.66 8.67
N VAL A 853 -39.25 -39.89 8.91
CA VAL A 853 -39.20 -38.43 8.72
C VAL A 853 -38.49 -38.13 7.39
N PRO A 854 -38.93 -37.15 6.57
CA PRO A 854 -38.18 -36.73 5.39
C PRO A 854 -36.77 -36.22 5.78
N PRO A 855 -35.77 -36.32 4.88
CA PRO A 855 -34.41 -35.87 5.18
C PRO A 855 -34.36 -34.41 5.63
N PRO A 856 -33.44 -34.04 6.54
CA PRO A 856 -33.28 -32.66 7.01
C PRO A 856 -32.98 -31.71 5.84
N PRO A 857 -33.71 -30.58 5.71
CA PRO A 857 -33.38 -29.55 4.74
C PRO A 857 -31.93 -29.09 4.89
N THR A 858 -31.24 -28.94 3.77
CA THR A 858 -29.85 -28.47 3.68
C THR A 858 -29.80 -27.10 3.01
N PRO A 859 -28.88 -26.21 3.42
CA PRO A 859 -28.79 -24.87 2.84
C PRO A 859 -28.26 -24.95 1.39
N ILE A 860 -28.83 -24.11 0.53
CA ILE A 860 -28.44 -23.88 -0.85
C ILE A 860 -27.56 -22.63 -0.88
N LEU A 861 -26.39 -22.70 -1.53
CA LEU A 861 -25.55 -21.51 -1.76
C LEU A 861 -26.28 -20.54 -2.69
N PRO A 862 -26.45 -19.26 -2.31
CA PRO A 862 -27.08 -18.29 -3.19
C PRO A 862 -26.16 -17.93 -4.36
N THR A 863 -26.73 -17.61 -5.52
CA THR A 863 -25.97 -17.14 -6.69
C THR A 863 -25.57 -15.67 -6.61
N GLN A 864 -26.06 -14.92 -5.62
CA GLN A 864 -25.71 -13.52 -5.38
C GLN A 864 -25.80 -13.15 -3.90
N PHE A 865 -25.05 -12.14 -3.47
CA PHE A 865 -25.15 -11.53 -2.15
C PHE A 865 -24.97 -10.02 -2.22
N THR A 866 -25.52 -9.30 -1.24
CA THR A 866 -25.41 -7.83 -1.16
C THR A 866 -24.41 -7.44 -0.09
N VAL A 867 -23.45 -6.58 -0.45
CA VAL A 867 -22.63 -5.82 0.48
C VAL A 867 -23.34 -4.49 0.74
N GLN A 868 -23.71 -4.22 2.00
CA GLN A 868 -24.19 -2.92 2.45
C GLN A 868 -22.99 -2.14 2.99
N LEU A 869 -22.61 -1.05 2.33
CA LEU A 869 -21.70 -0.04 2.90
C LEU A 869 -22.49 1.00 3.68
N TYR A 870 -21.82 1.71 4.59
CA TYR A 870 -22.40 2.80 5.37
C TYR A 870 -21.59 4.09 5.19
N ASN A 871 -22.29 5.23 5.13
CA ASN A 871 -21.70 6.58 5.05
C ASN A 871 -20.66 6.78 3.91
N PRO A 872 -21.10 6.80 2.62
CA PRO A 872 -22.48 6.82 2.15
C PRO A 872 -23.12 5.44 2.12
N ASP A 873 -24.44 5.38 2.30
CA ASP A 873 -25.18 4.13 2.34
C ASP A 873 -25.36 3.57 0.92
N LEU A 874 -24.56 2.56 0.55
CA LEU A 874 -24.52 1.98 -0.79
C LEU A 874 -24.71 0.46 -0.75
N GLN A 875 -25.60 -0.06 -1.60
CA GLN A 875 -25.80 -1.50 -1.79
C GLN A 875 -25.10 -2.00 -3.05
N VAL A 876 -24.18 -2.94 -2.88
CA VAL A 876 -23.36 -3.50 -3.95
C VAL A 876 -23.66 -4.99 -4.06
N ILE A 877 -24.33 -5.39 -5.14
CA ILE A 877 -24.70 -6.80 -5.38
C ILE A 877 -23.52 -7.49 -6.07
N VAL A 878 -23.02 -8.56 -5.44
CA VAL A 878 -22.00 -9.46 -5.97
C VAL A 878 -22.68 -10.71 -6.51
N THR A 879 -22.55 -10.99 -7.81
CA THR A 879 -23.23 -12.09 -8.51
C THR A 879 -22.23 -13.14 -8.98
N GLN A 880 -22.39 -14.39 -8.57
CA GLN A 880 -21.63 -15.52 -9.09
C GLN A 880 -22.19 -15.94 -10.47
N LYS A 881 -21.31 -16.03 -11.46
CA LYS A 881 -21.57 -16.72 -12.73
C LYS A 881 -20.84 -18.07 -12.75
N PRO A 882 -21.53 -19.20 -12.99
CA PRO A 882 -20.89 -20.50 -13.12
C PRO A 882 -20.06 -20.58 -14.42
N GLY A 883 -18.91 -21.23 -14.35
CA GLY A 883 -17.99 -21.38 -15.49
C GLY A 883 -18.55 -22.27 -16.59
N SER A 884 -18.74 -21.72 -17.79
CA SER A 884 -19.17 -22.49 -18.97
C SER A 884 -18.05 -23.39 -19.50
N TRP A 885 -18.42 -24.58 -19.99
CA TRP A 885 -17.57 -25.53 -20.74
C TRP A 885 -16.15 -25.75 -20.18
N GLY A 886 -16.04 -25.79 -18.85
CA GLY A 886 -14.79 -26.04 -18.16
C GLY A 886 -13.97 -24.80 -17.78
N GLY A 887 -14.52 -23.59 -17.87
CA GLY A 887 -13.98 -22.41 -17.19
C GLY A 887 -14.12 -22.48 -15.66
N SER A 888 -13.48 -21.55 -14.94
CA SER A 888 -13.74 -21.28 -13.52
C SER A 888 -14.99 -20.41 -13.34
N ALA A 889 -15.58 -20.43 -12.13
CA ALA A 889 -16.63 -19.47 -11.76
C ALA A 889 -16.03 -18.06 -11.55
N SER A 890 -16.82 -17.03 -11.80
CA SER A 890 -16.45 -15.62 -11.63
C SER A 890 -17.50 -14.85 -10.85
N TYR A 891 -17.10 -13.84 -10.09
CA TYR A 891 -17.99 -13.05 -9.23
C TYR A 891 -17.97 -11.60 -9.66
N GLU A 892 -19.08 -11.10 -10.21
CA GLU A 892 -19.20 -9.75 -10.78
C GLU A 892 -19.92 -8.81 -9.82
N PHE A 893 -19.47 -7.55 -9.77
CA PHE A 893 -20.12 -6.45 -9.04
C PHE A 893 -19.86 -5.11 -9.74
N SER A 894 -20.67 -4.09 -9.45
CA SER A 894 -20.51 -2.76 -10.06
C SER A 894 -20.60 -1.64 -9.02
N LEU A 895 -19.77 -0.61 -9.18
CA LEU A 895 -19.79 0.60 -8.33
C LEU A 895 -20.12 1.84 -9.18
N PRO A 896 -20.93 2.79 -8.68
CA PRO A 896 -21.20 4.04 -9.39
C PRO A 896 -19.93 4.92 -9.43
N GLN A 897 -19.65 5.52 -10.59
CA GLN A 897 -18.47 6.36 -10.82
C GLN A 897 -18.45 7.60 -9.92
N LEU A 898 -19.63 8.18 -9.65
CA LEU A 898 -19.85 9.24 -8.67
C LEU A 898 -20.75 8.71 -7.56
N VAL A 899 -20.37 8.93 -6.31
CA VAL A 899 -21.08 8.45 -5.12
C VAL A 899 -21.56 9.62 -4.27
N PHE A 900 -20.77 10.68 -4.17
CA PHE A 900 -21.03 11.83 -3.32
C PHE A 900 -21.84 12.91 -4.06
N ARG A 901 -22.82 13.52 -3.36
CA ARG A 901 -23.56 14.66 -3.91
C ARG A 901 -22.69 15.92 -3.90
N THR A 902 -22.54 16.55 -5.07
CA THR A 902 -21.85 17.85 -5.18
C THR A 902 -22.58 18.92 -4.34
N PRO A 903 -21.89 19.67 -3.45
CA PRO A 903 -22.55 20.67 -2.60
C PRO A 903 -23.15 21.82 -3.41
N SER A 904 -24.48 21.95 -3.41
CA SER A 904 -25.20 23.05 -4.07
C SER A 904 -25.94 23.97 -3.10
N ALA A 905 -26.02 25.25 -3.47
CA ALA A 905 -26.82 26.28 -2.82
C ALA A 905 -28.29 26.29 -3.32
N SER A 906 -28.57 25.63 -4.44
CA SER A 906 -29.93 25.45 -4.96
C SER A 906 -30.70 24.42 -4.11
N THR A 907 -31.92 24.77 -3.70
CA THR A 907 -32.82 23.85 -3.00
C THR A 907 -33.31 22.72 -3.92
N LEU A 908 -33.41 22.97 -5.22
CA LEU A 908 -33.86 21.98 -6.22
C LEU A 908 -32.82 20.85 -6.40
N ASP A 909 -31.54 21.20 -6.33
CA ASP A 909 -30.41 20.25 -6.44
C ASP A 909 -30.30 19.36 -5.18
N ARG A 910 -30.90 19.80 -4.06
CA ARG A 910 -31.03 19.02 -2.82
C ARG A 910 -32.23 18.07 -2.82
N THR A 911 -33.18 18.24 -3.75
CA THR A 911 -34.36 17.37 -3.91
C THR A 911 -34.22 16.32 -5.00
N GLN A 912 -33.10 16.29 -5.74
CA GLN A 912 -32.75 15.18 -6.65
C GLN A 912 -32.29 13.94 -5.86
N ASP A 913 -32.26 12.77 -6.49
CA ASP A 913 -31.68 11.55 -5.91
C ASP A 913 -30.14 11.65 -5.73
N ASP A 914 -29.56 10.85 -4.82
CA ASP A 914 -28.11 10.83 -4.65
C ASP A 914 -27.39 10.11 -5.81
N PRO A 915 -26.21 10.60 -6.25
CA PRO A 915 -25.51 10.05 -7.42
C PRO A 915 -25.24 8.55 -7.35
N GLY A 916 -24.89 8.01 -6.17
CA GLY A 916 -24.66 6.58 -6.00
C GLY A 916 -25.91 5.69 -6.17
N ALA A 917 -27.10 6.24 -5.94
CA ALA A 917 -28.39 5.54 -6.07
C ALA A 917 -29.00 5.70 -7.47
N SER A 918 -28.72 6.80 -8.17
CA SER A 918 -29.27 7.11 -9.50
C SER A 918 -28.96 6.02 -10.54
N LEU A 919 -29.97 5.69 -11.36
CA LEU A 919 -29.85 4.79 -12.50
C LEU A 919 -29.11 5.40 -13.70
N VAL A 920 -28.93 6.72 -13.71
CA VAL A 920 -28.28 7.46 -14.82
C VAL A 920 -26.76 7.57 -14.60
N THR A 921 -26.27 7.43 -13.36
CA THR A 921 -24.85 7.49 -13.04
C THR A 921 -24.09 6.31 -13.67
N PRO A 922 -23.02 6.54 -14.47
CA PRO A 922 -22.19 5.48 -15.01
C PRO A 922 -21.64 4.57 -13.90
N LYS A 923 -21.62 3.27 -14.12
CA LYS A 923 -21.09 2.28 -13.15
C LYS A 923 -19.89 1.55 -13.72
N LEU A 924 -18.82 1.44 -12.93
CA LEU A 924 -17.63 0.66 -13.24
C LEU A 924 -17.89 -0.81 -12.88
N ASN A 925 -17.60 -1.72 -13.81
CA ASN A 925 -17.91 -3.15 -13.69
C ASN A 925 -16.67 -3.94 -13.31
N PHE A 926 -16.71 -4.63 -12.18
CA PHE A 926 -15.61 -5.42 -11.62
C PHE A 926 -15.93 -6.91 -11.62
N VAL A 927 -14.89 -7.75 -11.73
CA VAL A 927 -15.01 -9.21 -11.68
C VAL A 927 -13.84 -9.87 -10.95
N TRP A 928 -14.14 -10.70 -9.97
CA TRP A 928 -13.22 -11.70 -9.44
C TRP A 928 -13.19 -12.92 -10.37
N ARG A 929 -12.00 -13.30 -10.85
CA ARG A 929 -11.78 -14.53 -11.63
C ARG A 929 -10.78 -15.42 -10.91
N LYS A 930 -11.06 -16.73 -10.87
CA LYS A 930 -10.11 -17.71 -10.33
C LYS A 930 -9.04 -18.03 -11.39
N GLU A 931 -7.78 -17.78 -11.04
CA GLU A 931 -6.62 -17.88 -11.93
C GLU A 931 -6.45 -19.28 -12.54
N SER A 932 -6.54 -20.33 -11.70
CA SER A 932 -6.44 -21.72 -12.13
C SER A 932 -7.47 -22.59 -11.41
N LYS A 933 -7.81 -23.75 -11.99
CA LYS A 933 -8.66 -24.75 -11.31
C LYS A 933 -8.02 -25.24 -10.01
N LEU A 934 -6.70 -25.42 -10.01
CA LEU A 934 -5.93 -25.99 -8.90
C LEU A 934 -5.43 -24.96 -7.88
N SER A 935 -5.23 -23.70 -8.29
CA SER A 935 -4.82 -22.63 -7.39
C SER A 935 -5.96 -22.28 -6.41
N LYS A 936 -5.71 -21.45 -5.41
CA LYS A 936 -6.75 -20.89 -4.51
C LYS A 936 -6.89 -19.38 -4.68
N ASP A 937 -6.43 -18.89 -5.82
CA ASP A 937 -6.05 -17.50 -6.02
C ASP A 937 -7.05 -16.82 -6.96
N LEU A 938 -7.49 -15.63 -6.56
CA LEU A 938 -8.57 -14.86 -7.19
C LEU A 938 -8.04 -13.49 -7.56
N THR A 939 -8.17 -13.10 -8.83
CA THR A 939 -7.76 -11.76 -9.30
C THR A 939 -9.00 -10.93 -9.62
N ALA A 940 -9.05 -9.72 -9.06
CA ALA A 940 -10.09 -8.72 -9.35
C ALA A 940 -9.67 -7.88 -10.56
N TYR A 941 -10.56 -7.78 -11.54
CA TYR A 941 -10.40 -6.94 -12.73
C TYR A 941 -11.52 -5.92 -12.84
N MET A 942 -11.22 -4.68 -13.20
CA MET A 942 -12.20 -3.76 -13.81
C MET A 942 -12.30 -4.08 -15.31
N THR A 943 -13.53 -4.17 -15.83
CA THR A 943 -13.83 -4.69 -17.18
C THR A 943 -14.47 -3.68 -18.14
N GLY A 944 -14.80 -2.48 -17.66
CA GLY A 944 -15.45 -1.42 -18.44
C GLY A 944 -16.46 -0.63 -17.62
N LYS A 945 -17.15 0.30 -18.28
CA LYS A 945 -18.23 1.13 -17.73
C LYS A 945 -19.60 0.63 -18.24
N SER A 946 -20.67 0.97 -17.53
CA SER A 946 -22.06 0.70 -17.96
C SER A 946 -22.49 1.51 -19.20
N THR A 947 -21.71 2.52 -19.57
CA THR A 947 -21.87 3.36 -20.77
C THR A 947 -21.16 2.80 -22.01
N ASP A 948 -20.42 1.70 -21.87
CA ASP A 948 -19.70 1.09 -22.99
C ASP A 948 -20.70 0.36 -23.90
N GLU A 949 -21.18 1.04 -24.94
CA GLU A 949 -22.04 0.44 -25.96
C GLU A 949 -21.39 -0.81 -26.58
N VAL A 950 -22.21 -1.71 -27.14
CA VAL A 950 -21.78 -3.04 -27.63
C VAL A 950 -21.05 -2.94 -28.98
N VAL A 951 -19.94 -2.21 -28.98
CA VAL A 951 -19.03 -2.05 -30.12
C VAL A 951 -18.29 -3.36 -30.38
N LYS A 952 -18.10 -3.67 -31.67
CA LYS A 952 -17.56 -4.94 -32.16
C LYS A 952 -16.20 -5.25 -31.52
N LYS A 953 -16.02 -6.50 -31.06
CA LYS A 953 -14.89 -7.07 -30.27
C LYS A 953 -13.43 -6.75 -30.66
N LYS A 954 -13.16 -6.00 -31.73
CA LYS A 954 -11.81 -5.66 -32.20
C LYS A 954 -11.15 -4.47 -31.50
N HIS A 955 -11.86 -3.74 -30.64
CA HIS A 955 -11.35 -2.46 -30.09
C HIS A 955 -11.71 -2.18 -28.61
N ARG A 956 -12.00 -3.23 -27.82
CA ARG A 956 -12.22 -3.10 -26.37
C ARG A 956 -10.87 -3.03 -25.65
N ASP A 957 -10.72 -2.09 -24.73
CA ASP A 957 -9.54 -2.00 -23.87
C ASP A 957 -9.35 -3.25 -22.99
N PRO A 958 -8.11 -3.62 -22.65
CA PRO A 958 -7.83 -4.79 -21.82
C PRO A 958 -8.29 -4.60 -20.37
N ASP A 959 -8.88 -5.64 -19.80
CA ASP A 959 -9.32 -5.71 -18.40
C ASP A 959 -8.18 -5.30 -17.43
N ILE A 960 -8.49 -4.44 -16.48
CA ILE A 960 -7.51 -3.77 -15.60
C ILE A 960 -7.46 -4.51 -14.26
N ILE A 961 -6.31 -5.08 -13.89
CA ILE A 961 -6.14 -5.72 -12.56
C ILE A 961 -6.21 -4.64 -11.47
N VAL A 962 -7.12 -4.82 -10.49
CA VAL A 962 -7.28 -3.92 -9.34
C VAL A 962 -6.89 -4.55 -8.01
N GLY A 963 -6.86 -5.89 -7.92
CA GLY A 963 -6.37 -6.59 -6.73
C GLY A 963 -6.19 -8.09 -6.93
N LEU A 964 -5.39 -8.71 -6.06
CA LEU A 964 -5.02 -10.11 -6.08
C LEU A 964 -5.26 -10.71 -4.69
N PHE A 965 -6.14 -11.69 -4.57
CA PHE A 965 -6.42 -12.40 -3.32
C PHE A 965 -5.71 -13.75 -3.33
N ARG A 966 -4.51 -13.77 -2.75
CA ARG A 966 -3.56 -14.88 -2.71
C ARG A 966 -3.84 -15.81 -1.53
N ALA A 967 -3.77 -17.12 -1.79
CA ALA A 967 -3.99 -18.23 -0.84
C ALA A 967 -5.28 -18.16 0.01
N LEU A 968 -6.25 -17.34 -0.38
CA LEU A 968 -7.44 -16.93 0.41
C LEU A 968 -7.10 -16.30 1.78
N ARG A 969 -5.91 -15.70 1.91
CA ARG A 969 -5.36 -15.17 3.19
C ARG A 969 -4.80 -13.76 3.09
N GLU A 970 -4.48 -13.31 1.88
CA GLU A 970 -3.74 -12.07 1.61
C GLU A 970 -4.39 -11.38 0.41
N LEU A 971 -4.83 -10.13 0.57
CA LEU A 971 -5.39 -9.31 -0.50
C LEU A 971 -4.43 -8.16 -0.81
N THR A 972 -3.73 -8.24 -1.94
CA THR A 972 -2.95 -7.13 -2.49
C THR A 972 -3.85 -6.24 -3.36
N VAL A 973 -3.82 -4.93 -3.17
CA VAL A 973 -4.51 -3.95 -4.02
C VAL A 973 -3.48 -3.36 -4.99
N TYR A 974 -3.79 -3.38 -6.29
CA TYR A 974 -2.83 -3.01 -7.34
C TYR A 974 -2.83 -1.49 -7.57
N GLU A 975 -2.30 -0.74 -6.60
CA GLU A 975 -2.20 0.74 -6.59
C GLU A 975 -1.80 1.35 -7.96
N PRO A 976 -0.80 0.83 -8.71
CA PRO A 976 -0.42 1.36 -10.01
C PRO A 976 -1.49 1.31 -11.11
N ASN A 977 -2.59 0.55 -10.94
CA ASN A 977 -3.71 0.56 -11.88
C ASN A 977 -4.88 1.43 -11.41
N LEU A 978 -4.92 1.86 -10.15
CA LEU A 978 -6.07 2.62 -9.62
C LEU A 978 -6.25 3.98 -10.30
N TYR A 979 -5.19 4.62 -10.83
CA TYR A 979 -5.32 5.85 -11.61
C TYR A 979 -6.12 5.67 -12.91
N ARG A 980 -6.31 4.43 -13.38
CA ARG A 980 -7.13 4.07 -14.55
C ARG A 980 -8.57 3.71 -14.17
N VAL A 981 -8.83 3.53 -12.87
CA VAL A 981 -10.15 3.26 -12.32
C VAL A 981 -10.73 4.62 -11.90
N GLU A 982 -11.44 5.27 -12.80
CA GLU A 982 -12.03 6.61 -12.59
C GLU A 982 -13.21 6.58 -11.58
N LEU A 983 -12.96 6.22 -10.33
CA LEU A 983 -13.96 6.09 -9.27
C LEU A 983 -13.77 7.19 -8.23
N GLU A 984 -14.84 7.90 -7.87
CA GLU A 984 -14.81 8.98 -6.88
C GLU A 984 -14.52 8.47 -5.45
N ASP A 985 -15.03 7.29 -5.09
CA ASP A 985 -14.79 6.64 -3.80
C ASP A 985 -13.87 5.41 -3.93
N PRO A 986 -12.54 5.58 -3.82
CA PRO A 986 -11.61 4.45 -3.76
C PRO A 986 -11.73 3.67 -2.45
N LYS A 987 -12.32 4.22 -1.38
CA LYS A 987 -12.42 3.56 -0.08
C LYS A 987 -13.58 2.56 -0.05
N GLY A 988 -14.72 2.91 -0.62
CA GLY A 988 -15.82 1.98 -0.88
C GLY A 988 -15.37 0.78 -1.73
N LEU A 989 -14.50 0.99 -2.73
CA LEU A 989 -13.88 -0.10 -3.48
C LEU A 989 -13.00 -1.00 -2.60
N GLU A 990 -12.12 -0.44 -1.76
CA GLU A 990 -11.30 -1.21 -0.82
C GLU A 990 -12.17 -2.07 0.13
N LEU A 991 -13.21 -1.47 0.72
CA LEU A 991 -14.14 -2.14 1.63
C LEU A 991 -14.92 -3.27 0.92
N VAL A 992 -15.37 -3.05 -0.32
CA VAL A 992 -16.05 -4.07 -1.13
C VAL A 992 -15.09 -5.18 -1.56
N LEU A 993 -13.84 -4.89 -1.91
CA LEU A 993 -12.84 -5.92 -2.20
C LEU A 993 -12.57 -6.78 -0.96
N LEU A 994 -12.41 -6.18 0.21
CA LEU A 994 -12.19 -6.88 1.48
C LEU A 994 -13.39 -7.75 1.91
N LEU A 995 -14.61 -7.21 1.86
CA LEU A 995 -15.83 -7.96 2.21
C LEU A 995 -16.13 -9.04 1.18
N SER A 996 -16.09 -8.73 -0.13
CA SER A 996 -16.37 -9.74 -1.16
C SER A 996 -15.33 -10.86 -1.17
N ALA A 997 -14.04 -10.59 -0.99
CA ALA A 997 -13.01 -11.63 -0.88
C ALA A 997 -13.22 -12.54 0.36
N ALA A 998 -13.59 -11.97 1.50
CA ALA A 998 -13.91 -12.73 2.71
C ALA A 998 -15.14 -13.65 2.52
N VAL A 999 -16.24 -13.09 2.01
CA VAL A 999 -17.50 -13.81 1.78
C VAL A 999 -17.34 -14.87 0.69
N ILE A 1000 -16.62 -14.57 -0.40
CA ILE A 1000 -16.37 -15.53 -1.48
C ILE A 1000 -15.57 -16.74 -0.98
N LYS A 1001 -14.52 -16.50 -0.17
CA LYS A 1001 -13.76 -17.57 0.49
C LYS A 1001 -14.64 -18.42 1.37
N ASP A 1002 -15.36 -17.78 2.30
CA ASP A 1002 -16.10 -18.50 3.32
C ASP A 1002 -17.25 -19.32 2.68
N LEU A 1003 -18.04 -18.76 1.75
CA LEU A 1003 -19.14 -19.47 1.08
C LEU A 1003 -18.71 -20.53 0.05
N TYR A 1004 -17.79 -20.20 -0.86
CA TYR A 1004 -17.55 -21.01 -2.07
C TYR A 1004 -16.22 -21.77 -2.09
N PHE A 1005 -15.36 -21.59 -1.08
CA PHE A 1005 -14.08 -22.32 -0.94
C PHE A 1005 -13.95 -23.13 0.36
N SER A 1006 -14.95 -23.07 1.24
CA SER A 1006 -15.07 -23.96 2.41
C SER A 1006 -15.65 -25.33 2.04
N SER A 1007 -15.53 -26.29 2.96
CA SER A 1007 -16.05 -27.66 2.83
C SER A 1007 -17.22 -27.98 3.77
N ASP A 1008 -17.54 -27.13 4.75
CA ASP A 1008 -18.68 -27.32 5.66
C ASP A 1008 -19.65 -26.13 5.57
N ILE A 1009 -20.69 -26.30 4.77
CA ILE A 1009 -21.76 -25.31 4.55
C ILE A 1009 -22.65 -25.13 5.78
N ASN A 1010 -22.80 -26.17 6.62
CA ASN A 1010 -23.67 -26.14 7.79
C ASN A 1010 -23.03 -25.29 8.90
N GLN A 1011 -21.71 -25.36 9.05
CA GLN A 1011 -20.97 -24.49 9.97
C GLN A 1011 -21.11 -23.00 9.60
N ILE A 1012 -21.17 -22.66 8.30
CA ILE A 1012 -21.19 -21.28 7.80
C ILE A 1012 -22.53 -20.59 8.04
N PHE A 1013 -23.64 -21.31 7.86
CA PHE A 1013 -24.99 -20.81 8.14
C PHE A 1013 -25.46 -21.11 9.57
N ASN A 1014 -24.55 -21.50 10.49
CA ASN A 1014 -24.84 -21.82 11.89
C ASN A 1014 -25.99 -22.83 12.05
N VAL A 1015 -26.01 -23.87 11.22
CA VAL A 1015 -27.08 -24.89 11.19
C VAL A 1015 -26.87 -25.90 12.31
N SER A 1016 -27.87 -26.08 13.17
CA SER A 1016 -27.84 -27.06 14.26
C SER A 1016 -28.13 -28.48 13.75
N ASP A 1017 -27.40 -29.48 14.24
CA ASP A 1017 -27.66 -30.91 13.96
C ASP A 1017 -28.16 -31.61 15.24
N PRO A 1018 -29.48 -31.86 15.40
CA PRO A 1018 -30.02 -32.46 16.62
C PRO A 1018 -29.58 -33.92 16.82
N CYS A 1019 -29.12 -34.62 15.77
CA CYS A 1019 -28.73 -36.03 15.87
C CYS A 1019 -27.40 -36.23 16.63
N ARG A 1020 -26.51 -35.22 16.67
CA ARG A 1020 -25.21 -35.32 17.38
C ARG A 1020 -25.31 -35.22 18.91
N LEU A 1021 -26.42 -34.74 19.45
CA LEU A 1021 -26.59 -34.56 20.91
C LEU A 1021 -26.99 -35.86 21.65
N ALA A 1022 -27.24 -36.96 20.93
CA ALA A 1022 -27.66 -38.23 21.51
C ALA A 1022 -26.50 -39.19 21.92
N SER A 1023 -25.24 -38.82 21.67
CA SER A 1023 -24.09 -39.74 21.78
C SER A 1023 -23.02 -39.31 22.79
N LEU A 1024 -23.42 -38.75 23.95
CA LEU A 1024 -22.53 -38.43 25.07
C LEU A 1024 -23.11 -39.03 26.38
N PRO A 1025 -22.29 -39.71 27.22
CA PRO A 1025 -22.77 -40.36 28.44
C PRO A 1025 -23.04 -39.37 29.57
N THR A 1026 -24.07 -39.63 30.37
CA THR A 1026 -24.53 -38.77 31.47
C THR A 1026 -23.74 -38.94 32.77
N ALA A 1027 -22.95 -37.93 33.12
CA ALA A 1027 -22.46 -37.61 34.48
C ALA A 1027 -22.01 -36.13 34.50
N ALA A 1028 -22.22 -35.31 35.54
CA ALA A 1028 -22.95 -35.47 36.80
C ALA A 1028 -23.63 -34.14 37.24
N SER A 1029 -24.26 -34.14 38.42
CA SER A 1029 -25.12 -33.06 38.95
C SER A 1029 -24.35 -31.85 39.56
N PRO A 1030 -25.02 -30.72 39.92
CA PRO A 1030 -24.39 -29.38 39.90
C PRO A 1030 -24.13 -28.72 41.27
N SER A 1031 -23.28 -27.68 41.30
CA SER A 1031 -23.36 -26.44 42.12
C SER A 1031 -22.03 -25.64 42.10
N PRO A 1032 -21.99 -24.34 42.48
CA PRO A 1032 -23.06 -23.33 42.56
C PRO A 1032 -22.74 -22.05 41.74
N LEU A 1033 -23.66 -21.07 41.76
CA LEU A 1033 -23.43 -19.71 41.25
C LEU A 1033 -22.57 -18.88 42.22
N ILE A 1034 -21.57 -18.17 41.70
CA ILE A 1034 -21.07 -16.91 42.28
C ILE A 1034 -21.06 -15.88 41.15
N ALA A 1035 -21.64 -14.71 41.39
CA ALA A 1035 -21.71 -13.64 40.41
C ALA A 1035 -20.54 -12.66 40.57
N SER A 1036 -19.76 -12.47 39.50
CA SER A 1036 -19.06 -11.22 39.24
C SER A 1036 -19.86 -10.44 38.18
N ALA A 1037 -20.55 -9.39 38.61
CA ALA A 1037 -21.29 -8.53 37.69
C ALA A 1037 -20.31 -7.51 37.08
N ASP A 1038 -19.97 -7.69 35.80
CA ASP A 1038 -19.30 -6.64 35.03
C ASP A 1038 -19.94 -6.46 33.63
N ARG A 1039 -19.75 -5.27 33.08
CA ARG A 1039 -20.67 -4.68 32.08
C ARG A 1039 -20.53 -5.32 30.70
N ARG A 1040 -21.43 -6.27 30.39
CA ARG A 1040 -21.75 -6.62 28.98
C ARG A 1040 -22.34 -5.40 28.28
N LYS A 1041 -21.51 -4.64 27.54
CA LYS A 1041 -22.01 -3.74 26.50
C LYS A 1041 -22.76 -4.57 25.45
N SER A 1042 -24.04 -4.31 25.26
CA SER A 1042 -24.80 -4.86 24.16
C SER A 1042 -24.31 -4.27 22.84
N LEU A 1043 -23.98 -5.11 21.86
CA LEU A 1043 -23.64 -4.68 20.50
C LEU A 1043 -24.76 -3.83 19.89
N PRO A 1044 -24.44 -2.87 19.00
CA PRO A 1044 -25.42 -2.25 18.12
C PRO A 1044 -26.19 -3.32 17.34
N ARG A 1045 -27.53 -3.25 17.40
CA ARG A 1045 -28.42 -4.21 16.71
C ARG A 1045 -28.35 -3.97 15.20
N LEU A 1046 -27.85 -4.96 14.44
CA LEU A 1046 -27.76 -4.95 12.97
C LEU A 1046 -29.08 -4.44 12.35
N ARG A 1047 -29.00 -3.41 11.51
CA ARG A 1047 -30.16 -2.63 11.04
C ARG A 1047 -30.63 -3.09 9.66
N THR A 1048 -31.53 -4.08 9.62
CA THR A 1048 -32.13 -4.56 8.37
C THR A 1048 -33.63 -4.28 8.30
N SER A 1049 -33.99 -3.14 7.70
CA SER A 1049 -35.34 -2.81 7.21
C SER A 1049 -35.21 -1.70 6.16
N PRO A 1050 -35.81 -1.81 4.96
CA PRO A 1050 -35.71 -0.78 3.93
C PRO A 1050 -36.51 0.47 4.30
N SER A 1051 -35.93 1.65 4.09
CA SER A 1051 -36.60 2.93 4.33
C SER A 1051 -37.47 3.31 3.14
N GLY A 1052 -38.80 3.16 3.28
CA GLY A 1052 -39.77 3.65 2.30
C GLY A 1052 -40.01 5.16 2.42
N ALA A 1053 -40.11 5.87 1.30
CA ALA A 1053 -40.33 7.31 1.28
C ALA A 1053 -41.68 7.72 1.91
N ALA A 1054 -41.70 8.89 2.55
CA ALA A 1054 -42.89 9.40 3.24
C ALA A 1054 -44.02 9.81 2.29
N THR A 1055 -45.27 9.58 2.71
CA THR A 1055 -46.47 10.15 2.07
C THR A 1055 -47.46 10.61 3.14
N THR A 1056 -48.38 11.52 2.79
CA THR A 1056 -49.10 12.38 3.75
C THR A 1056 -50.36 11.78 4.39
N GLN A 1057 -50.45 11.94 5.72
CA GLN A 1057 -51.62 11.99 6.61
C GLN A 1057 -52.98 11.38 6.14
N SER A 1058 -53.44 10.31 6.81
CA SER A 1058 -54.85 10.16 7.26
C SER A 1058 -54.96 9.17 8.45
N PRO A 1059 -56.01 9.26 9.31
CA PRO A 1059 -56.17 8.45 10.54
C PRO A 1059 -57.01 7.15 10.32
N PRO A 1060 -57.19 6.27 11.34
CA PRO A 1060 -56.97 4.83 11.15
C PRO A 1060 -58.23 3.93 11.12
N LEU A 1061 -58.06 2.71 10.62
CA LEU A 1061 -58.93 1.55 10.88
C LEU A 1061 -58.14 0.24 10.77
N ALA A 1062 -58.57 -0.81 11.49
CA ALA A 1062 -57.78 -2.03 11.69
C ALA A 1062 -57.91 -3.05 10.53
N GLY A 1063 -56.80 -3.70 10.18
CA GLY A 1063 -56.75 -4.79 9.19
C GLY A 1063 -55.65 -5.80 9.54
N VAL A 1064 -55.99 -7.09 9.47
CA VAL A 1064 -55.16 -8.22 9.90
C VAL A 1064 -53.79 -8.24 9.21
N GLY A 1065 -52.70 -8.20 9.99
CA GLY A 1065 -51.34 -8.36 9.47
C GLY A 1065 -51.02 -9.82 9.15
N THR A 1066 -50.52 -10.08 7.94
CA THR A 1066 -50.00 -11.40 7.54
C THR A 1066 -48.70 -11.72 8.29
N ALA A 1067 -48.72 -12.74 9.16
CA ALA A 1067 -47.49 -13.25 9.76
C ALA A 1067 -46.59 -13.89 8.68
N SER A 1068 -45.29 -13.58 8.72
CA SER A 1068 -44.31 -14.33 7.92
C SER A 1068 -44.33 -15.80 8.34
N ALA A 1069 -44.35 -16.71 7.36
CA ALA A 1069 -44.14 -18.13 7.64
C ALA A 1069 -42.75 -18.34 8.28
N PRO A 1070 -42.59 -19.37 9.14
CA PRO A 1070 -41.28 -19.78 9.63
C PRO A 1070 -40.41 -20.29 8.48
N ASP A 1071 -39.09 -20.24 8.68
CA ASP A 1071 -38.11 -20.86 7.78
C ASP A 1071 -38.42 -22.37 7.59
N PRO A 1072 -38.39 -22.91 6.36
CA PRO A 1072 -38.62 -24.33 6.08
C PRO A 1072 -37.79 -25.30 6.93
N ARG A 1073 -36.57 -24.92 7.33
CA ARG A 1073 -35.74 -25.72 8.24
C ARG A 1073 -36.30 -25.73 9.65
N THR A 1074 -36.68 -24.57 10.18
CA THR A 1074 -37.31 -24.45 11.50
C THR A 1074 -38.67 -25.16 11.54
N GLN A 1075 -39.42 -25.12 10.44
CA GLN A 1075 -40.66 -25.88 10.26
C GLN A 1075 -40.39 -27.40 10.29
N TRP A 1076 -39.38 -27.89 9.58
CA TRP A 1076 -38.98 -29.31 9.63
C TRP A 1076 -38.53 -29.74 11.04
N GLU A 1077 -37.82 -28.89 11.78
CA GLU A 1077 -37.41 -29.20 13.17
C GLU A 1077 -38.63 -29.33 14.09
N LEU A 1078 -39.62 -28.43 13.97
CA LEU A 1078 -40.90 -28.51 14.69
C LEU A 1078 -41.72 -29.76 14.29
N ASP A 1079 -41.76 -30.09 12.99
CA ASP A 1079 -42.49 -31.27 12.49
C ASP A 1079 -41.81 -32.58 12.90
N ALA A 1080 -40.48 -32.63 12.93
CA ALA A 1080 -39.70 -33.78 13.39
C ALA A 1080 -39.83 -33.99 14.92
N GLU A 1081 -39.79 -32.92 15.72
CA GLU A 1081 -40.06 -32.99 17.16
C GLU A 1081 -41.51 -33.37 17.45
N THR A 1082 -42.47 -32.82 16.69
CA THR A 1082 -43.88 -33.21 16.76
C THR A 1082 -44.08 -34.68 16.35
N ALA A 1083 -43.38 -35.18 15.34
CA ALA A 1083 -43.42 -36.58 14.94
C ALA A 1083 -42.82 -37.50 16.02
N ARG A 1084 -41.72 -37.09 16.66
CA ARG A 1084 -41.12 -37.81 17.80
C ARG A 1084 -42.08 -37.88 18.99
N LEU A 1085 -42.70 -36.76 19.36
CA LEU A 1085 -43.70 -36.69 20.43
C LEU A 1085 -44.92 -37.55 20.10
N ARG A 1086 -45.44 -37.49 18.87
CA ARG A 1086 -46.53 -38.38 18.41
C ARG A 1086 -46.13 -39.85 18.45
N ALA A 1087 -44.92 -40.21 18.03
CA ALA A 1087 -44.44 -41.59 18.08
C ALA A 1087 -44.30 -42.11 19.52
N GLN A 1088 -43.90 -41.26 20.47
CA GLN A 1088 -43.88 -41.59 21.89
C GLN A 1088 -45.31 -41.76 22.45
N VAL A 1089 -46.20 -40.79 22.21
CA VAL A 1089 -47.60 -40.88 22.64
C VAL A 1089 -48.30 -42.10 22.02
N GLU A 1090 -48.04 -42.43 20.76
CA GLU A 1090 -48.59 -43.63 20.11
C GLU A 1090 -47.92 -44.93 20.61
N ALA A 1091 -46.70 -44.89 21.17
CA ALA A 1091 -46.11 -46.05 21.84
C ALA A 1091 -46.83 -46.30 23.19
N GLU A 1092 -46.99 -45.25 24.00
CA GLU A 1092 -47.73 -45.26 25.27
C GLU A 1092 -49.21 -45.63 25.05
N GLU A 1093 -49.86 -45.10 23.99
CA GLU A 1093 -51.24 -45.43 23.63
C GLU A 1093 -51.37 -46.87 23.11
N ARG A 1094 -50.39 -47.41 22.37
CA ARG A 1094 -50.36 -48.85 22.01
C ARG A 1094 -50.09 -49.76 23.21
N GLU A 1095 -49.53 -49.25 24.29
CA GLU A 1095 -49.39 -49.98 25.56
C GLU A 1095 -50.69 -49.97 26.36
N MET A 1096 -51.31 -48.79 26.54
CA MET A 1096 -52.65 -48.69 27.13
C MET A 1096 -53.70 -49.50 26.34
N LYS A 1097 -53.74 -49.39 25.01
CA LYS A 1097 -54.65 -50.19 24.17
C LYS A 1097 -54.41 -51.69 24.25
N ARG A 1098 -53.19 -52.16 24.58
CA ARG A 1098 -52.93 -53.58 24.85
C ARG A 1098 -53.51 -54.00 26.21
N GLN A 1099 -53.38 -53.17 27.23
CA GLN A 1099 -53.98 -53.42 28.56
C GLN A 1099 -55.53 -53.35 28.50
N GLU A 1100 -56.09 -52.38 27.76
CA GLU A 1100 -57.53 -52.23 27.58
C GLU A 1100 -58.13 -53.35 26.70
N ALA A 1101 -57.46 -53.75 25.61
CA ALA A 1101 -57.91 -54.86 24.78
C ALA A 1101 -57.94 -56.20 25.52
N ALA A 1102 -57.05 -56.41 26.51
CA ALA A 1102 -57.13 -57.56 27.40
C ALA A 1102 -58.42 -57.52 28.24
N ARG A 1103 -58.66 -56.40 28.95
CA ARG A 1103 -59.90 -56.17 29.73
C ARG A 1103 -61.18 -56.23 28.88
N ARG A 1104 -61.12 -55.83 27.61
CA ARG A 1104 -62.26 -55.84 26.69
C ARG A 1104 -62.59 -57.26 26.20
N ARG A 1105 -61.60 -58.06 25.82
CA ARG A 1105 -61.78 -59.47 25.44
C ARG A 1105 -62.36 -60.34 26.56
N GLU A 1106 -62.12 -59.95 27.81
CA GLU A 1106 -62.68 -60.60 28.99
C GLU A 1106 -64.19 -60.32 29.14
N ARG A 1107 -64.64 -59.11 28.75
CA ARG A 1107 -66.07 -58.73 28.72
C ARG A 1107 -66.82 -59.26 27.50
N GLU A 1108 -66.25 -59.13 26.30
CA GLU A 1108 -66.89 -59.59 25.06
C GLU A 1108 -67.18 -61.10 25.08
N LYS A 1109 -66.37 -61.89 25.81
CA LYS A 1109 -66.64 -63.33 26.06
C LYS A 1109 -67.89 -63.62 26.91
N ALA A 1110 -68.33 -62.69 27.75
CA ALA A 1110 -69.60 -62.80 28.47
C ALA A 1110 -70.77 -62.44 27.55
N ASP A 1111 -70.68 -61.30 26.88
CA ASP A 1111 -71.75 -60.73 26.05
C ASP A 1111 -72.06 -61.60 24.80
N GLU A 1112 -71.04 -62.22 24.19
CA GLU A 1112 -71.19 -63.11 23.03
C GLU A 1112 -71.89 -64.44 23.39
N ALA A 1113 -71.76 -64.90 24.64
CA ALA A 1113 -72.45 -66.11 25.10
C ALA A 1113 -73.97 -65.89 25.26
N GLU A 1114 -74.37 -64.67 25.65
CA GLU A 1114 -75.78 -64.31 25.87
C GLU A 1114 -76.49 -63.95 24.56
N THR A 1115 -75.90 -63.07 23.75
CA THR A 1115 -76.47 -62.62 22.47
C THR A 1115 -76.69 -63.77 21.46
N ARG A 1116 -75.86 -64.81 21.51
CA ARG A 1116 -75.97 -66.01 20.65
C ARG A 1116 -77.20 -66.88 20.99
N ARG A 1117 -77.79 -66.75 22.18
CA ARG A 1117 -79.09 -67.37 22.51
C ARG A 1117 -80.26 -66.66 21.85
N LEU A 1118 -80.31 -65.33 21.89
CA LEU A 1118 -81.45 -64.56 21.35
C LEU A 1118 -81.54 -64.67 19.82
N ARG A 1119 -80.42 -64.54 19.09
CA ARG A 1119 -80.46 -64.49 17.61
C ARG A 1119 -81.10 -65.70 16.95
N LYS A 1120 -80.87 -66.92 17.48
CA LYS A 1120 -81.45 -68.15 16.93
C LYS A 1120 -82.98 -68.18 16.96
N MET A 1121 -83.60 -67.48 17.90
CA MET A 1121 -85.05 -67.52 18.10
C MET A 1121 -85.79 -66.68 17.04
N VAL A 1122 -85.23 -65.52 16.68
CA VAL A 1122 -85.81 -64.57 15.71
C VAL A 1122 -85.62 -65.03 14.26
N GLU A 1123 -84.47 -65.65 13.95
CA GLU A 1123 -84.12 -66.13 12.60
C GLU A 1123 -84.98 -67.34 12.14
N GLU A 1124 -85.74 -67.96 13.05
CA GLU A 1124 -86.72 -69.01 12.76
C GLU A 1124 -88.06 -68.42 12.26
N GLU A 1125 -88.55 -67.38 12.96
CA GLU A 1125 -89.86 -66.76 12.75
C GLU A 1125 -89.93 -65.97 11.43
N GLU A 1126 -88.88 -65.19 11.12
CA GLU A 1126 -88.75 -64.41 9.87
C GLU A 1126 -88.68 -65.30 8.60
N ARG A 1127 -88.48 -66.61 8.77
CA ARG A 1127 -88.31 -67.59 7.70
C ARG A 1127 -89.63 -68.19 7.22
N GLU A 1128 -90.61 -68.35 8.11
CA GLU A 1128 -91.96 -68.77 7.72
C GLU A 1128 -92.75 -67.65 7.04
N ALA A 1129 -92.63 -66.41 7.53
CA ALA A 1129 -93.40 -65.27 7.03
C ALA A 1129 -93.20 -65.05 5.52
N ARG A 1130 -91.94 -65.14 5.03
CA ARG A 1130 -91.61 -64.99 3.61
C ARG A 1130 -92.29 -66.02 2.70
N ARG A 1131 -92.30 -67.30 3.12
CA ARG A 1131 -92.91 -68.40 2.34
C ARG A 1131 -94.39 -68.20 2.06
N ARG A 1132 -95.15 -67.67 3.04
CA ARG A 1132 -96.60 -67.45 2.90
C ARG A 1132 -96.92 -66.34 1.88
N GLN A 1133 -96.08 -65.30 1.81
CA GLN A 1133 -96.28 -64.19 0.85
C GLN A 1133 -95.99 -64.62 -0.60
N GLU A 1134 -94.92 -65.37 -0.83
CA GLU A 1134 -94.48 -65.84 -2.16
C GLU A 1134 -95.50 -66.76 -2.87
N GLU A 1135 -96.49 -67.28 -2.15
CA GLU A 1135 -97.54 -68.16 -2.68
C GLU A 1135 -98.76 -67.36 -3.20
N VAL A 1136 -99.18 -66.32 -2.46
CA VAL A 1136 -100.32 -65.45 -2.80
C VAL A 1136 -100.10 -64.67 -4.11
N ASP A 1137 -98.89 -64.14 -4.28
CA ASP A 1137 -98.53 -63.35 -5.47
C ASP A 1137 -98.49 -64.21 -6.75
N ARG A 1138 -98.36 -65.53 -6.60
CA ARG A 1138 -98.19 -66.50 -7.70
C ARG A 1138 -99.53 -66.99 -8.27
N GLU A 1139 -100.58 -67.05 -7.44
CA GLU A 1139 -101.92 -67.45 -7.86
C GLU A 1139 -102.68 -66.29 -8.51
N THR A 1140 -102.51 -65.07 -7.98
CA THR A 1140 -103.14 -63.85 -8.51
C THR A 1140 -102.70 -63.51 -9.94
N GLU A 1141 -101.42 -63.73 -10.31
CA GLU A 1141 -100.97 -63.51 -11.68
C GLU A 1141 -101.53 -64.56 -12.67
N ARG A 1142 -101.74 -65.80 -12.21
CA ARG A 1142 -102.24 -66.91 -13.05
C ARG A 1142 -103.71 -66.70 -13.45
N LEU A 1143 -104.55 -66.27 -12.51
CA LEU A 1143 -105.97 -65.96 -12.77
C LEU A 1143 -106.13 -64.80 -13.77
N ARG A 1144 -105.19 -63.84 -13.77
CA ARG A 1144 -105.23 -62.61 -14.59
C ARG A 1144 -105.08 -62.84 -16.09
N LYS A 1145 -104.71 -64.04 -16.54
CA LYS A 1145 -104.47 -64.38 -17.96
C LYS A 1145 -105.56 -65.21 -18.64
N GLN A 1146 -106.51 -65.77 -17.90
CA GLN A 1146 -107.38 -66.85 -18.42
C GLN A 1146 -108.84 -66.44 -18.74
N TYR A 1147 -109.35 -65.34 -18.17
CA TYR A 1147 -110.75 -64.90 -18.39
C TYR A 1147 -110.85 -63.44 -18.84
N ARG A 1148 -111.68 -63.18 -19.86
CA ARG A 1148 -112.16 -61.82 -20.18
C ARG A 1148 -113.11 -61.36 -19.07
N LEU A 1149 -112.91 -60.15 -18.55
CA LEU A 1149 -113.98 -59.30 -18.03
C LEU A 1149 -113.62 -57.82 -18.19
N GLN A 1150 -114.65 -56.95 -18.21
CA GLN A 1150 -114.52 -55.50 -18.35
C GLN A 1150 -114.30 -54.79 -16.99
N PRO A 1151 -113.89 -53.51 -16.98
CA PRO A 1151 -113.66 -52.75 -15.74
C PRO A 1151 -115.00 -52.37 -15.07
N PRO A 1152 -114.99 -51.92 -13.80
CA PRO A 1152 -115.01 -50.47 -13.60
C PRO A 1152 -114.28 -49.96 -12.33
N SER A 1153 -114.22 -48.63 -12.20
CA SER A 1153 -114.15 -47.86 -10.94
C SER A 1153 -115.49 -47.98 -10.15
N PRO A 1154 -115.82 -47.19 -9.10
CA PRO A 1154 -115.07 -46.21 -8.29
C PRO A 1154 -115.29 -46.45 -6.76
N VAL A 1155 -115.43 -45.38 -5.95
CA VAL A 1155 -115.91 -45.33 -4.54
C VAL A 1155 -114.88 -45.86 -3.51
N ASN A 1156 -114.33 -45.11 -2.56
CA ASN A 1156 -114.78 -44.07 -1.61
C ASN A 1156 -115.28 -44.62 -0.25
N ASN A 1157 -114.94 -43.91 0.84
CA ASN A 1157 -115.39 -44.11 2.23
C ASN A 1157 -114.98 -45.45 2.90
N GLN A 1158 -114.96 -45.59 4.24
CA GLN A 1158 -114.70 -44.70 5.40
C GLN A 1158 -114.97 -45.58 6.65
N HIS A 1159 -114.31 -45.31 7.78
CA HIS A 1159 -114.87 -45.56 9.14
C HIS A 1159 -115.09 -47.06 9.53
N ARG A 1160 -115.32 -47.49 10.79
CA ARG A 1160 -115.19 -46.90 12.15
C ARG A 1160 -115.25 -48.03 13.21
N HIS A 1161 -114.69 -47.74 14.42
CA HIS A 1161 -114.99 -48.43 15.70
C HIS A 1161 -114.59 -49.93 15.79
N SER A 1162 -114.44 -50.59 16.96
CA SER A 1162 -114.77 -50.26 18.37
C SER A 1162 -113.65 -50.67 19.35
N ALA A 1163 -113.75 -50.18 20.60
CA ALA A 1163 -112.97 -50.62 21.79
C ALA A 1163 -113.51 -51.97 22.37
N PRO A 1164 -113.12 -52.53 23.56
CA PRO A 1164 -112.42 -51.98 24.75
C PRO A 1164 -111.27 -52.93 25.29
N SER A 1165 -110.59 -52.81 26.45
CA SER A 1165 -110.32 -51.77 27.49
C SER A 1165 -109.25 -52.24 28.51
N LEU A 1166 -108.40 -51.32 29.00
CA LEU A 1166 -107.60 -51.36 30.27
C LEU A 1166 -106.50 -52.45 30.46
N PRO A 1167 -105.45 -52.22 31.30
CA PRO A 1167 -104.77 -50.97 31.69
C PRO A 1167 -103.21 -51.06 31.58
N ILE A 1168 -102.48 -50.19 32.30
CA ILE A 1168 -101.02 -50.23 32.65
C ILE A 1168 -100.02 -49.47 31.74
N GLN A 1169 -99.73 -48.23 32.17
CA GLN A 1169 -98.39 -47.68 32.44
C GLN A 1169 -97.21 -47.94 31.48
N GLN A 1170 -96.84 -46.95 30.65
CA GLN A 1170 -95.43 -46.74 30.25
C GLN A 1170 -95.12 -45.37 29.60
N GLN A 1171 -93.82 -45.03 29.56
CA GLN A 1171 -93.12 -44.12 28.62
C GLN A 1171 -93.54 -42.63 28.50
N ALA A 1172 -92.77 -41.78 29.19
CA ALA A 1172 -92.23 -40.53 28.61
C ALA A 1172 -90.73 -40.76 28.32
N GLY A 1173 -90.01 -40.04 27.44
CA GLY A 1173 -90.32 -38.78 26.72
C GLY A 1173 -89.77 -37.53 27.43
N PRO A 1174 -89.63 -36.36 26.77
CA PRO A 1174 -89.81 -36.09 25.33
C PRO A 1174 -88.85 -35.03 24.66
N SER A 1175 -88.89 -34.99 23.31
CA SER A 1175 -88.88 -33.81 22.39
C SER A 1175 -87.89 -32.61 22.43
N ARG A 1176 -87.33 -32.30 21.24
CA ARG A 1176 -87.24 -31.01 20.46
C ARG A 1176 -87.78 -29.68 21.09
N PRO A 1177 -87.31 -28.45 20.69
CA PRO A 1177 -86.91 -28.07 19.30
C PRO A 1177 -85.75 -27.02 19.06
N VAL A 1178 -85.32 -26.92 17.79
CA VAL A 1178 -84.97 -25.74 16.92
C VAL A 1178 -84.78 -24.33 17.56
N PRO A 1179 -83.84 -23.42 17.14
CA PRO A 1179 -82.61 -23.51 16.29
C PRO A 1179 -81.35 -22.82 16.94
N VAL A 1180 -80.42 -22.30 16.11
CA VAL A 1180 -79.29 -21.33 16.33
C VAL A 1180 -77.86 -21.95 16.21
N ALA A 1181 -76.90 -21.12 15.78
CA ALA A 1181 -75.48 -21.40 15.51
C ALA A 1181 -74.59 -21.23 16.79
N PRO A 1182 -73.23 -21.29 16.78
CA PRO A 1182 -72.28 -21.52 15.67
C PRO A 1182 -71.10 -22.49 15.97
N ASN A 1183 -70.14 -22.54 15.03
CA ASN A 1183 -68.69 -22.77 15.22
C ASN A 1183 -68.10 -24.20 15.26
N TYR A 1184 -66.85 -24.28 14.75
CA TYR A 1184 -65.81 -25.33 14.84
C TYR A 1184 -66.15 -26.85 14.86
N GLY A 1185 -65.58 -27.58 13.89
CA GLY A 1185 -64.40 -28.39 14.25
C GLY A 1185 -64.32 -29.87 13.83
N SER A 1186 -63.43 -30.15 12.87
CA SER A 1186 -62.66 -31.42 12.68
C SER A 1186 -63.33 -32.67 12.07
N ASN A 1187 -62.47 -33.46 11.39
CA ASN A 1187 -62.50 -34.92 11.12
C ASN A 1187 -63.82 -35.55 10.60
N GLY A 1188 -63.94 -36.07 9.37
CA GLY A 1188 -62.97 -36.30 8.28
C GLY A 1188 -62.59 -37.78 8.08
N VAL A 1189 -62.20 -38.17 6.84
CA VAL A 1189 -61.61 -39.48 6.45
C VAL A 1189 -62.56 -40.69 6.53
N ILE A 1190 -62.75 -41.57 5.51
CA ILE A 1190 -62.29 -41.64 4.11
C ILE A 1190 -63.34 -42.46 3.30
N MET A 1191 -63.45 -42.20 1.99
CA MET A 1191 -63.69 -43.14 0.85
C MET A 1191 -64.00 -42.23 -0.36
N SER A 1192 -63.14 -42.11 -1.38
CA SER A 1192 -62.92 -43.09 -2.45
C SER A 1192 -64.23 -43.57 -3.08
N GLY A 1193 -64.58 -43.28 -4.34
CA GLY A 1193 -63.84 -42.62 -5.42
C GLY A 1193 -63.80 -43.52 -6.65
N GLY A 1194 -64.34 -43.06 -7.78
CA GLY A 1194 -64.33 -43.77 -9.06
C GLY A 1194 -65.69 -43.86 -9.75
N ASN A 1195 -65.76 -43.34 -10.98
CA ASN A 1195 -66.75 -43.70 -12.00
C ASN A 1195 -65.99 -44.49 -13.12
N PRO A 1196 -66.63 -45.18 -14.09
CA PRO A 1196 -66.40 -46.62 -14.13
C PRO A 1196 -65.82 -47.19 -15.44
N HIS A 1197 -65.24 -48.40 -15.28
CA HIS A 1197 -65.20 -49.51 -16.25
C HIS A 1197 -64.34 -49.42 -17.54
N VAL A 1198 -63.93 -50.53 -18.21
CA VAL A 1198 -63.56 -51.95 -17.85
C VAL A 1198 -63.14 -52.68 -19.17
N PRO A 1199 -62.48 -53.87 -19.16
CA PRO A 1199 -61.12 -54.29 -18.76
C PRO A 1199 -60.33 -54.77 -20.04
N PRO A 1200 -59.42 -55.79 -20.06
CA PRO A 1200 -58.53 -56.43 -19.07
C PRO A 1200 -57.02 -56.16 -19.47
N ALA A 1201 -55.95 -56.97 -19.35
CA ALA A 1201 -55.70 -58.35 -18.91
C ALA A 1201 -54.22 -58.63 -18.51
N ALA A 1202 -54.00 -59.80 -17.88
CA ALA A 1202 -52.82 -60.70 -17.94
C ALA A 1202 -51.34 -60.19 -17.95
N GLY A 1203 -50.58 -60.59 -16.90
CA GLY A 1203 -49.27 -61.26 -17.09
C GLY A 1203 -47.95 -60.46 -16.92
N PRO A 1204 -47.20 -60.65 -15.82
CA PRO A 1204 -45.81 -60.14 -15.61
C PRO A 1204 -44.76 -61.29 -15.80
N PRO A 1205 -43.42 -61.19 -15.50
CA PRO A 1205 -42.65 -60.10 -14.86
C PRO A 1205 -41.18 -59.84 -15.40
N LYS A 1206 -40.41 -59.00 -14.66
CA LYS A 1206 -38.92 -58.96 -14.44
C LYS A 1206 -37.95 -58.14 -15.34
N MET A 1207 -37.30 -57.18 -14.66
CA MET A 1207 -35.84 -56.89 -14.55
C MET A 1207 -34.99 -56.20 -15.65
N LYS A 1208 -34.52 -55.01 -15.26
CA LYS A 1208 -33.11 -54.52 -15.19
C LYS A 1208 -32.29 -54.17 -16.46
N LYS A 1209 -31.92 -52.87 -16.45
CA LYS A 1209 -30.58 -52.26 -16.68
C LYS A 1209 -30.14 -51.84 -18.10
N LYS A 1210 -29.74 -50.55 -18.12
CA LYS A 1210 -28.61 -49.93 -18.85
C LYS A 1210 -28.74 -49.65 -20.37
N SER A 1211 -29.05 -48.38 -20.63
CA SER A 1211 -28.28 -47.45 -21.50
C SER A 1211 -27.86 -47.92 -22.90
N PHE A 1212 -28.44 -47.28 -23.93
CA PHE A 1212 -27.71 -46.93 -25.14
C PHE A 1212 -28.12 -45.53 -25.64
N TRP A 1213 -27.23 -44.87 -26.37
CA TRP A 1213 -27.51 -43.61 -27.05
C TRP A 1213 -28.35 -43.85 -28.33
N GLY A 1214 -29.19 -42.88 -28.73
CA GLY A 1214 -29.98 -42.98 -29.97
C GLY A 1214 -30.45 -41.62 -30.49
N LEU A 1215 -29.91 -41.19 -31.64
CA LEU A 1215 -30.29 -39.97 -32.36
C LEU A 1215 -31.36 -40.26 -33.43
N ARG A 1216 -32.44 -39.48 -33.46
CA ARG A 1216 -33.29 -39.08 -34.61
C ARG A 1216 -34.30 -38.04 -34.07
N SER A 1217 -34.52 -36.86 -34.66
CA SER A 1217 -34.87 -36.50 -36.05
C SER A 1217 -36.34 -36.74 -36.38
N ASN A 1218 -37.11 -35.64 -36.48
CA ASN A 1218 -37.91 -35.31 -37.65
C ASN A 1218 -38.14 -33.79 -37.74
N SER A 1219 -38.67 -33.29 -38.86
CA SER A 1219 -38.73 -31.87 -39.25
C SER A 1219 -40.15 -31.31 -39.38
N ASP A 1220 -40.27 -29.98 -39.34
CA ASP A 1220 -40.90 -29.12 -40.38
C ASP A 1220 -41.13 -27.69 -39.81
N GLN A 1221 -40.96 -26.56 -40.54
CA GLN A 1221 -40.62 -26.32 -41.95
C GLN A 1221 -39.53 -25.23 -42.11
N GLY A 1222 -38.66 -25.45 -43.11
CA GLY A 1222 -37.96 -24.44 -43.92
C GLY A 1222 -36.79 -23.64 -43.32
N ASN A 1223 -35.96 -22.93 -44.11
CA ASN A 1223 -35.72 -23.02 -45.57
C ASN A 1223 -34.21 -22.73 -45.84
N SER A 1224 -33.53 -23.54 -46.65
CA SER A 1224 -33.23 -23.31 -48.09
C SER A 1224 -32.55 -21.95 -48.39
N SER A 1225 -31.32 -21.88 -48.93
CA SER A 1225 -30.50 -22.93 -49.58
C SER A 1225 -28.99 -22.64 -49.71
N ASN A 1226 -28.15 -23.69 -49.55
CA ASN A 1226 -26.86 -23.96 -50.24
C ASN A 1226 -25.63 -23.01 -50.04
N ASN A 1227 -24.36 -23.47 -50.08
CA ASN A 1227 -23.78 -24.80 -50.34
C ASN A 1227 -22.36 -25.01 -49.71
N LYS A 1228 -22.11 -26.19 -49.10
CA LYS A 1228 -20.88 -27.05 -49.09
C LYS A 1228 -19.45 -26.47 -48.82
N LEU A 1229 -18.77 -26.90 -47.73
CA LEU A 1229 -17.70 -27.97 -47.62
C LEU A 1229 -16.24 -27.45 -47.74
N SER A 1230 -15.17 -28.01 -47.13
CA SER A 1230 -14.98 -29.22 -46.27
C SER A 1230 -13.76 -29.17 -45.29
N LYS A 1231 -13.81 -30.03 -44.25
CA LYS A 1231 -12.80 -30.40 -43.22
C LYS A 1231 -11.28 -30.37 -43.55
N LYS A 1232 -10.46 -29.87 -42.59
CA LYS A 1232 -9.37 -30.55 -41.80
C LYS A 1232 -8.48 -29.49 -41.10
N SER A 1233 -8.46 -29.39 -39.76
CA SER A 1233 -7.64 -30.09 -38.74
C SER A 1233 -6.20 -29.55 -38.56
N SER A 1234 -5.82 -29.21 -37.31
CA SER A 1234 -4.44 -29.00 -36.76
C SER A 1234 -3.50 -28.03 -37.54
N ALA A 1235 -2.88 -27.00 -36.95
CA ALA A 1235 -2.40 -26.86 -35.57
C ALA A 1235 -2.18 -25.37 -35.17
N VAL A 1236 -1.64 -25.15 -33.96
CA VAL A 1236 -0.75 -24.06 -33.46
C VAL A 1236 -0.47 -22.92 -34.48
N TRP A 1237 -0.67 -21.64 -34.16
CA TRP A 1237 -0.41 -20.93 -32.89
C TRP A 1237 -1.66 -20.32 -32.22
#